data_AF-A0A226EXQ8-F1
#
_entry.id   AF-A0A226EXQ8-F1
#
_cell.length_a   1.000
_cell.length_b   1.000
_cell.length_c   1.000
_cell.angle_alpha   90.00
_cell.angle_beta   90.00
_cell.angle_gamma   90.00
#
_symmetry.space_group_name_H-M   'P 1'
#
loop_
_entity.id
_entity.type
_entity.pdbx_description
1 polymer ?
#
loop_
_entity_poly.entity_id
_entity_poly.type
_entity_poly.pdbx_seq_one_letter_code
_entity_poly.pdbx_strand_id
1 'polypeptide(L)'
;MNNSGVIFFMTLVIVTFYYLHLLNVKNNRVSSQSSATRYPPQEVVEAKPVAENWEVSKNGYWVGQGAVKGHNFDAPLAEGMLKFLQSEGCKTILKLGSGTGAYARFIKKHDIHVSCYDGNPSTQENTEGTCGVLDFSKALDLSPAEWVISLEVGEHIPAEFESVFIQNIKQHAKNGVILSWSVEGQGVESSLSPQPGHIYQEVDLIPGVVNTAYELSVVNGTHSAVQFLLSSDDIDFSRDQLRLLVELRDKIYPPEVCPLLLTVSQGKHVSSFDLPHNFTSKESSIQPSTYHIWAKTICIDVDRIPTAEPFRNKVQISFVASTCSSHSVQFRVILYHYRASLSLRLDGESTNLLVAPTTSTFFRYDWNEDGNAADTIIIKLEAEQDRDRCDEEKCNCMTASVQSLSCPVYDEVSTMRHSGYWQTFSSTAGITVERKELPSGFFLILVTEFEDAVCRNKDGYDSDQPRGVDPTAITRYDKSLQKQKQTIPSGLAREKSVSIRVQKMLSYSEYVWPTFFPLIIYVVVILITFVVYIWFHRENVRRYVTSNKRPVVKSFLRSEKYICSSSHEVDGWKREKLESKSSRYLWLLITVAIFYCIPVFQLIINYLGIVYRTGEQDICYYNNLCSLPLNKIMDFNHIYSNIGYLIFGVLFIVFTLIRQRTMEGRRGFFVFQIKPVCCSLLDTLPRRVEYGTFDQYGIFYSMGFALFMEGFLSASYHICPNKANFQYDTSFMYAMAVLSYVKIYQFRHFLYMNELMAFLLLALVLTCTVFGLFSTSLAYKILLSLVHLGLVIAFQFFLLFISRDRDSQWEEVPTWKQAWNVLLELLGIQTNNDRPNLLLKHHPNKSLLIWSVAWNILLVINSWTLVYGTNFATQVLYILLANLALYVVYYCIMKVIHGEFEGFFSHGIRNPTLGCWIYGFISLLFWIPGLYFFMNPLSTWELSPASSREINESCNLLHFYDNHDMYVHAYVQLSCPTSSYRRHTSMTS
;
A
#
# COMPACT_ATOMS: atom_id res chain seq x y z
N MET A 1 -0.62 4.27 -18.39
CA MET A 1 -1.39 3.60 -19.46
C MET A 1 -2.75 4.27 -19.55
N ASN A 2 -3.21 4.61 -20.75
CA ASN A 2 -4.35 5.51 -20.98
C ASN A 2 -5.70 4.91 -20.54
N ASN A 3 -6.49 5.73 -19.83
CA ASN A 3 -7.85 5.47 -19.32
C ASN A 3 -8.88 5.00 -20.39
N SER A 4 -8.53 5.06 -21.67
CA SER A 4 -9.39 4.75 -22.81
C SER A 4 -9.80 3.28 -22.90
N GLY A 5 -8.95 2.34 -22.45
CA GLY A 5 -9.26 0.90 -22.51
C GLY A 5 -10.32 0.47 -21.49
N VAL A 6 -10.30 1.09 -20.31
CA VAL A 6 -11.28 0.81 -19.23
C VAL A 6 -12.64 1.39 -19.59
N ILE A 7 -12.69 2.58 -20.19
CA ILE A 7 -13.95 3.18 -20.67
C ILE A 7 -14.58 2.31 -21.77
N PHE A 8 -13.78 1.74 -22.68
CA PHE A 8 -14.28 0.84 -23.72
C PHE A 8 -14.88 -0.44 -23.13
N PHE A 9 -14.22 -1.05 -22.13
CA PHE A 9 -14.74 -2.22 -21.43
C PHE A 9 -16.02 -1.90 -20.61
N MET A 10 -16.05 -0.75 -19.95
CA MET A 10 -17.24 -0.25 -19.22
C MET A 10 -18.41 -0.01 -20.18
N THR A 11 -18.14 0.57 -21.35
CA THR A 11 -19.17 0.78 -22.37
C THR A 11 -19.69 -0.57 -22.87
N LEU A 12 -18.82 -1.57 -23.07
CA LEU A 12 -19.22 -2.90 -23.49
C LEU A 12 -20.08 -3.62 -22.44
N VAL A 13 -19.71 -3.56 -21.16
CA VAL A 13 -20.44 -4.22 -20.05
C VAL A 13 -21.78 -3.53 -19.79
N ILE A 14 -21.80 -2.19 -19.76
CA ILE A 14 -23.04 -1.42 -19.60
C ILE A 14 -23.95 -1.65 -20.81
N VAL A 15 -23.41 -1.66 -22.04
CA VAL A 15 -24.18 -1.99 -23.25
C VAL A 15 -24.70 -3.42 -23.18
N THR A 16 -23.94 -4.40 -22.69
CA THR A 16 -24.38 -5.81 -22.58
C THR A 16 -25.48 -5.99 -21.53
N PHE A 17 -25.37 -5.34 -20.37
CA PHE A 17 -26.41 -5.35 -19.33
C PHE A 17 -27.66 -4.57 -19.75
N TYR A 18 -27.49 -3.44 -20.44
CA TYR A 18 -28.59 -2.69 -21.05
C TYR A 18 -29.27 -3.52 -22.16
N TYR A 19 -28.51 -4.29 -22.94
CA TYR A 19 -29.03 -5.19 -23.97
C TYR A 19 -29.82 -6.36 -23.38
N LEU A 20 -29.34 -6.97 -22.29
CA LEU A 20 -30.05 -8.01 -21.56
C LEU A 20 -31.33 -7.49 -20.87
N HIS A 21 -31.32 -6.24 -20.40
CA HIS A 21 -32.50 -5.58 -19.84
C HIS A 21 -33.52 -5.20 -20.94
N LEU A 22 -33.05 -4.80 -22.12
CA LEU A 22 -33.89 -4.46 -23.28
C LEU A 22 -34.54 -5.67 -23.95
N LEU A 23 -33.88 -6.85 -23.94
CA LEU A 23 -34.43 -8.10 -24.50
C LEU A 23 -35.72 -8.56 -23.80
N ASN A 24 -36.03 -8.04 -22.61
CA ASN A 24 -37.24 -8.38 -21.85
C ASN A 24 -38.42 -7.41 -22.09
N VAL A 25 -38.24 -6.31 -22.85
CA VAL A 25 -39.22 -5.19 -22.86
C VAL A 25 -39.73 -4.76 -24.24
N LYS A 26 -39.11 -5.09 -25.39
CA LYS A 26 -39.58 -4.55 -26.69
C LYS A 26 -39.65 -5.56 -27.82
N ASN A 27 -40.68 -6.39 -27.75
CA ASN A 27 -41.40 -6.87 -28.93
C ASN A 27 -42.32 -5.71 -29.41
N ASN A 28 -41.78 -4.70 -30.12
CA ASN A 28 -42.53 -3.78 -31.00
C ASN A 28 -41.63 -2.67 -31.63
N ARG A 29 -41.47 -2.78 -32.96
CA ARG A 29 -41.23 -1.76 -34.03
C ARG A 29 -39.99 -0.82 -34.03
N VAL A 30 -39.09 -1.13 -34.99
CA VAL A 30 -38.61 -0.36 -36.18
C VAL A 30 -37.93 1.04 -36.06
N SER A 31 -36.62 1.01 -36.35
CA SER A 31 -35.66 1.87 -37.11
C SER A 31 -35.73 3.42 -37.20
N SER A 32 -34.56 4.06 -37.01
CA SER A 32 -33.83 4.84 -38.05
C SER A 32 -32.41 5.30 -37.60
N GLN A 33 -31.48 5.42 -38.55
CA GLN A 33 -30.03 5.73 -38.43
C GLN A 33 -29.69 7.25 -38.36
N SER A 34 -28.48 7.59 -37.87
CA SER A 34 -27.50 8.55 -38.49
C SER A 34 -26.28 8.78 -37.56
N SER A 35 -25.09 8.25 -37.87
CA SER A 35 -23.93 8.87 -38.55
C SER A 35 -23.13 9.90 -37.72
N ALA A 36 -21.88 9.52 -37.41
CA ALA A 36 -20.86 10.30 -36.72
C ALA A 36 -20.11 11.25 -37.66
N THR A 37 -19.77 12.46 -37.17
CA THR A 37 -18.90 13.43 -37.84
C THR A 37 -17.51 13.46 -37.19
N ARG A 38 -16.50 13.35 -38.04
CA ARG A 38 -15.05 13.33 -37.76
C ARG A 38 -14.51 14.75 -37.98
N TYR A 39 -13.75 15.30 -37.03
CA TYR A 39 -13.06 16.59 -37.20
C TYR A 39 -11.75 16.43 -38.02
N PRO A 40 -11.39 17.39 -38.89
CA PRO A 40 -10.20 17.32 -39.72
C PRO A 40 -8.92 17.77 -38.96
N PRO A 41 -7.72 17.44 -39.47
CA PRO A 41 -6.44 17.80 -38.86
C PRO A 41 -6.13 19.30 -39.07
N GLN A 42 -5.53 19.94 -38.07
CA GLN A 42 -5.03 21.32 -38.18
C GLN A 42 -3.74 21.37 -39.02
N GLU A 43 -3.71 22.34 -39.95
CA GLU A 43 -2.61 22.65 -40.85
C GLU A 43 -1.38 23.22 -40.13
N VAL A 44 -0.21 22.81 -40.61
CA VAL A 44 1.09 23.40 -40.30
C VAL A 44 1.21 24.72 -41.05
N VAL A 45 1.32 25.83 -40.33
CA VAL A 45 1.58 27.16 -40.90
C VAL A 45 3.09 27.33 -41.05
N GLU A 46 3.57 27.37 -42.29
CA GLU A 46 4.96 27.71 -42.62
C GLU A 46 5.27 29.16 -42.22
N ALA A 47 6.35 29.35 -41.46
CA ALA A 47 6.86 30.66 -41.09
C ALA A 47 7.59 31.33 -42.27
N LYS A 48 7.26 32.60 -42.54
CA LYS A 48 7.94 33.44 -43.53
C LYS A 48 9.38 33.76 -43.09
N PRO A 49 10.36 33.84 -44.01
CA PRO A 49 11.75 34.14 -43.67
C PRO A 49 11.92 35.63 -43.36
N VAL A 50 12.57 35.93 -42.23
CA VAL A 50 12.99 37.27 -41.80
C VAL A 50 14.51 37.41 -42.02
N ALA A 51 14.95 38.61 -42.40
CA ALA A 51 16.25 38.94 -42.99
C ALA A 51 17.49 38.57 -42.15
N GLU A 52 18.61 38.29 -42.85
CA GLU A 52 19.80 37.54 -42.39
C GLU A 52 20.93 38.35 -41.71
N ASN A 53 20.71 39.56 -41.21
CA ASN A 53 21.81 40.35 -40.61
C ASN A 53 21.77 40.32 -39.08
N TRP A 54 22.84 39.83 -38.45
CA TRP A 54 23.12 39.96 -37.00
C TRP A 54 24.60 40.28 -36.74
N GLU A 55 24.90 40.96 -35.63
CA GLU A 55 26.26 41.29 -35.15
C GLU A 55 26.37 41.17 -33.62
N VAL A 56 27.58 41.10 -33.07
CA VAL A 56 27.83 41.05 -31.62
C VAL A 56 28.29 42.42 -31.14
N SER A 57 27.63 42.95 -30.12
CA SER A 57 27.98 44.22 -29.48
C SER A 57 29.29 44.12 -28.70
N LYS A 58 29.98 45.26 -28.51
CA LYS A 58 31.15 45.35 -27.63
C LYS A 58 30.86 44.97 -26.17
N ASN A 59 29.60 45.02 -25.76
CA ASN A 59 29.14 44.64 -24.42
C ASN A 59 28.70 43.16 -24.34
N GLY A 60 28.89 42.38 -25.41
CA GLY A 60 28.65 40.92 -25.42
C GLY A 60 27.28 40.45 -25.89
N TYR A 61 26.28 41.32 -25.97
CA TYR A 61 24.95 40.94 -26.47
C TYR A 61 24.85 41.00 -27.99
N TRP A 62 23.91 40.23 -28.54
CA TRP A 62 23.70 40.12 -29.98
C TRP A 62 22.74 41.20 -30.47
N VAL A 63 22.94 41.72 -31.68
CA VAL A 63 22.12 42.77 -32.30
C VAL A 63 21.51 42.24 -33.59
N GLY A 64 20.19 42.42 -33.74
CA GLY A 64 19.43 42.06 -34.93
C GLY A 64 18.48 40.87 -34.73
N GLN A 65 17.43 40.81 -35.55
CA GLN A 65 16.41 39.74 -35.51
C GLN A 65 16.97 38.39 -35.96
N GLY A 66 18.04 38.36 -36.78
CA GLY A 66 18.71 37.13 -37.19
C GLY A 66 19.47 36.41 -36.07
N ALA A 67 19.71 37.07 -34.94
CA ALA A 67 20.49 36.53 -33.81
C ALA A 67 19.78 35.37 -33.07
N VAL A 68 18.49 35.15 -33.29
CA VAL A 68 17.79 33.97 -32.74
C VAL A 68 18.02 32.70 -33.57
N LYS A 69 18.61 32.81 -34.77
CA LYS A 69 18.89 31.68 -35.68
C LYS A 69 20.01 30.83 -35.07
N GLY A 70 19.61 29.72 -34.42
CA GLY A 70 20.51 28.83 -33.67
C GLY A 70 20.10 28.58 -32.21
N HIS A 71 19.15 29.36 -31.67
CA HIS A 71 18.59 29.11 -30.34
C HIS A 71 17.76 27.82 -30.35
N ASN A 72 18.23 26.81 -29.62
CA ASN A 72 17.52 25.54 -29.46
C ASN A 72 16.77 25.49 -28.13
N PHE A 73 15.58 24.91 -28.15
CA PHE A 73 14.80 24.61 -26.96
C PHE A 73 14.93 23.11 -26.66
N ASP A 74 15.51 22.79 -25.50
CA ASP A 74 15.64 21.43 -25.00
C ASP A 74 14.48 21.13 -24.04
N ALA A 75 13.52 20.34 -24.51
CA ALA A 75 12.33 19.98 -23.74
C ALA A 75 12.68 19.17 -22.47
N PRO A 76 13.51 18.12 -22.54
CA PRO A 76 13.98 17.40 -21.35
C PRO A 76 14.62 18.32 -20.28
N LEU A 77 15.47 19.26 -20.68
CA LEU A 77 16.07 20.23 -19.75
C LEU A 77 15.00 21.14 -19.14
N ALA A 78 14.07 21.64 -19.95
CA ALA A 78 12.97 22.47 -19.47
C ALA A 78 12.07 21.75 -18.45
N GLU A 79 11.75 20.48 -18.71
CA GLU A 79 10.99 19.63 -17.78
C GLU A 79 11.77 19.33 -16.49
N GLY A 80 13.07 19.05 -16.60
CA GLY A 80 13.95 18.84 -15.45
C GLY A 80 14.03 20.07 -14.55
N MET A 81 14.27 21.25 -15.14
CA MET A 81 14.28 22.52 -14.40
C MET A 81 12.92 22.79 -13.75
N LEU A 82 11.81 22.55 -14.45
CA LEU A 82 10.49 22.76 -13.88
C LEU A 82 10.22 21.86 -12.68
N LYS A 83 10.55 20.56 -12.78
CA LYS A 83 10.40 19.61 -11.67
C LYS A 83 11.20 20.05 -10.45
N PHE A 84 12.45 20.45 -10.67
CA PHE A 84 13.31 21.00 -9.62
C PHE A 84 12.71 22.27 -8.99
N LEU A 85 12.30 23.25 -9.80
CA LEU A 85 11.69 24.49 -9.29
C LEU A 85 10.39 24.22 -8.51
N GLN A 86 9.60 23.23 -8.93
CA GLN A 86 8.40 22.80 -8.23
C GLN A 86 8.69 22.07 -6.93
N SER A 87 9.73 21.23 -6.87
CA SER A 87 10.16 20.58 -5.62
C SER A 87 10.66 21.61 -4.60
N GLU A 88 11.32 22.68 -5.08
CA GLU A 88 11.76 23.80 -4.25
C GLU A 88 10.62 24.78 -3.86
N GLY A 89 9.39 24.54 -4.32
CA GLY A 89 8.24 25.41 -4.02
C GLY A 89 8.33 26.82 -4.62
N CYS A 90 9.08 27.00 -5.70
CA CYS A 90 9.36 28.29 -6.32
C CYS A 90 8.10 28.94 -6.92
N LYS A 91 7.92 30.24 -6.65
CA LYS A 91 6.85 31.10 -7.17
C LYS A 91 7.39 32.22 -8.07
N THR A 92 8.65 32.64 -7.87
CA THR A 92 9.24 33.77 -8.61
C THR A 92 10.61 33.44 -9.19
N ILE A 93 10.79 33.72 -10.48
CA ILE A 93 12.03 33.48 -11.21
C ILE A 93 12.46 34.75 -11.95
N LEU A 94 13.77 35.02 -11.93
CA LEU A 94 14.41 35.98 -12.82
C LEU A 94 15.28 35.23 -13.84
N LYS A 95 14.95 35.33 -15.13
CA LYS A 95 15.75 34.74 -16.22
C LYS A 95 16.55 35.82 -16.93
N LEU A 96 17.88 35.67 -16.95
CA LEU A 96 18.83 36.54 -17.66
C LEU A 96 19.39 35.77 -18.88
N GLY A 97 19.25 36.34 -20.08
CA GLY A 97 19.59 35.69 -21.34
C GLY A 97 18.44 34.83 -21.82
N SER A 98 17.38 35.49 -22.28
CA SER A 98 16.12 34.81 -22.62
C SER A 98 16.04 34.38 -24.07
N GLY A 99 16.85 34.97 -24.96
CA GLY A 99 16.86 34.69 -26.39
C GLY A 99 15.46 34.79 -27.00
N THR A 100 14.94 33.66 -27.49
CA THR A 100 13.57 33.53 -28.04
C THR A 100 12.46 33.56 -26.98
N GLY A 101 12.80 33.50 -25.69
CA GLY A 101 11.86 33.44 -24.57
C GLY A 101 11.20 32.06 -24.38
N ALA A 102 11.63 31.02 -25.10
CA ALA A 102 10.99 29.70 -25.08
C ALA A 102 10.92 29.07 -23.68
N TYR A 103 12.03 29.05 -22.94
CA TYR A 103 12.06 28.54 -21.56
C TYR A 103 11.19 29.38 -20.61
N ALA A 104 11.21 30.72 -20.74
CA ALA A 104 10.38 31.59 -19.92
C ALA A 104 8.88 31.33 -20.16
N ARG A 105 8.46 31.19 -21.42
CA ARG A 105 7.08 30.83 -21.79
C ARG A 105 6.69 29.44 -21.28
N PHE A 106 7.59 28.47 -21.36
CA PHE A 106 7.34 27.11 -20.87
C PHE A 106 7.08 27.11 -19.35
N ILE A 107 7.93 27.79 -18.57
CA ILE A 107 7.79 27.85 -17.11
C ILE A 107 6.56 28.65 -16.70
N LYS A 108 6.29 29.78 -17.37
CA LYS A 108 5.13 30.64 -17.10
C LYS A 108 3.78 29.94 -17.29
N LYS A 109 3.71 28.86 -18.10
CA LYS A 109 2.50 28.02 -18.25
C LYS A 109 2.16 27.17 -17.02
N HIS A 110 3.06 27.07 -16.05
CA HIS A 110 2.94 26.20 -14.87
C HIS A 110 2.84 27.01 -13.57
N ASP A 111 2.15 28.16 -13.61
CA ASP A 111 1.83 29.03 -12.47
C ASP A 111 3.04 29.61 -11.69
N ILE A 112 4.21 29.68 -12.33
CA ILE A 112 5.40 30.37 -11.78
C ILE A 112 5.53 31.75 -12.43
N HIS A 113 5.73 32.79 -11.61
CA HIS A 113 5.95 34.15 -12.10
C HIS A 113 7.38 34.30 -12.61
N VAL A 114 7.54 34.52 -13.91
CA VAL A 114 8.84 34.67 -14.57
C VAL A 114 9.03 36.10 -15.07
N SER A 115 10.02 36.79 -14.52
CA SER A 115 10.62 37.99 -15.09
C SER A 115 11.76 37.58 -16.00
N CYS A 116 11.73 37.95 -17.28
CA CYS A 116 12.73 37.52 -18.24
C CYS A 116 13.29 38.69 -19.03
N TYR A 117 14.62 38.70 -19.23
CA TYR A 117 15.34 39.74 -19.94
C TYR A 117 16.42 39.16 -20.85
N ASP A 118 16.80 39.91 -21.88
CA ASP A 118 17.89 39.61 -22.79
C ASP A 118 18.60 40.89 -23.24
N GLY A 119 19.87 40.78 -23.65
CA GLY A 119 20.65 41.93 -24.11
C GLY A 119 20.30 42.40 -25.52
N ASN A 120 19.67 41.55 -26.34
CA ASN A 120 19.35 41.90 -27.72
C ASN A 120 18.29 43.02 -27.78
N PRO A 121 18.55 44.16 -28.47
CA PRO A 121 17.56 45.23 -28.62
C PRO A 121 16.23 44.78 -29.26
N SER A 122 16.24 43.72 -30.08
CA SER A 122 15.05 43.13 -30.72
C SER A 122 14.30 42.12 -29.85
N THR A 123 14.64 41.96 -28.56
CA THR A 123 14.03 40.95 -27.67
C THR A 123 12.51 41.05 -27.57
N GLN A 124 11.96 42.26 -27.57
CA GLN A 124 10.50 42.41 -27.53
C GLN A 124 9.83 41.78 -28.76
N GLU A 125 10.43 41.90 -29.93
CA GLU A 125 9.92 41.28 -31.16
C GLU A 125 10.18 39.76 -31.16
N ASN A 126 11.38 39.34 -30.77
CA ASN A 126 11.80 37.93 -30.72
C ASN A 126 11.02 37.09 -29.68
N THR A 127 10.38 37.74 -28.72
CA THR A 127 9.64 37.08 -27.63
C THR A 127 8.14 37.39 -27.61
N GLU A 128 7.61 38.06 -28.65
CA GLU A 128 6.21 38.51 -28.70
C GLU A 128 5.81 39.36 -27.48
N GLY A 129 6.71 40.22 -27.02
CA GLY A 129 6.53 41.09 -25.85
C GLY A 129 6.65 40.38 -24.51
N THR A 130 7.08 39.11 -24.48
CA THR A 130 7.17 38.33 -23.24
C THR A 130 8.32 38.78 -22.34
N CYS A 131 9.48 39.13 -22.92
CA CYS A 131 10.70 39.47 -22.19
C CYS A 131 11.19 40.89 -22.49
N GLY A 132 11.85 41.51 -21.50
CA GLY A 132 12.41 42.85 -21.60
C GLY A 132 13.85 42.86 -22.15
N VAL A 133 14.37 44.07 -22.40
CA VAL A 133 15.75 44.28 -22.85
C VAL A 133 16.58 44.85 -21.70
N LEU A 134 17.71 44.21 -21.36
CA LEU A 134 18.66 44.70 -20.36
C LEU A 134 20.10 44.37 -20.75
N ASP A 135 20.99 45.34 -20.55
CA ASP A 135 22.43 45.17 -20.76
C ASP A 135 23.09 44.62 -19.49
N PHE A 136 23.49 43.34 -19.53
CA PHE A 136 24.05 42.62 -18.38
C PHE A 136 25.48 43.05 -18.02
N SER A 137 26.14 43.85 -18.87
CA SER A 137 27.44 44.45 -18.55
C SER A 137 27.36 45.60 -17.53
N LYS A 138 26.14 46.01 -17.17
CA LYS A 138 25.87 47.11 -16.22
C LYS A 138 25.19 46.57 -14.98
N ALA A 139 25.39 47.24 -13.85
CA ALA A 139 24.65 46.93 -12.63
C ALA A 139 23.15 47.08 -12.86
N LEU A 140 22.39 46.04 -12.54
CA LEU A 140 20.95 45.98 -12.71
C LEU A 140 20.23 46.30 -11.39
N ASP A 141 19.14 47.05 -11.45
CA ASP A 141 18.26 47.31 -10.32
C ASP A 141 16.91 46.64 -10.55
N LEU A 142 16.82 45.36 -10.19
CA LEU A 142 15.62 44.54 -10.34
C LEU A 142 15.15 44.04 -8.97
N SER A 143 13.87 43.66 -8.89
CA SER A 143 13.38 42.99 -7.69
C SER A 143 14.00 41.58 -7.57
N PRO A 144 14.61 41.22 -6.43
CA PRO A 144 15.19 39.89 -6.25
C PRO A 144 14.11 38.80 -6.31
N ALA A 145 14.40 37.72 -7.03
CA ALA A 145 13.56 36.54 -7.19
C ALA A 145 14.03 35.40 -6.27
N GLU A 146 13.18 34.39 -6.06
CA GLU A 146 13.60 33.18 -5.33
C GLU A 146 14.74 32.47 -6.07
N TRP A 147 14.61 32.35 -7.39
CA TRP A 147 15.62 31.73 -8.24
C TRP A 147 16.02 32.62 -9.42
N VAL A 148 17.32 32.65 -9.71
CA VAL A 148 17.86 33.29 -10.93
C VAL A 148 18.30 32.21 -11.91
N ILE A 149 17.92 32.33 -13.18
CA ILE A 149 18.30 31.39 -14.25
C ILE A 149 19.11 32.14 -15.30
N SER A 150 20.30 31.64 -15.63
CA SER A 150 21.07 32.11 -16.77
C SER A 150 21.73 30.94 -17.48
N LEU A 151 21.45 30.77 -18.77
CA LEU A 151 21.91 29.63 -19.55
C LEU A 151 22.67 30.15 -20.77
N GLU A 152 23.94 29.79 -20.90
CA GLU A 152 24.78 30.14 -22.05
C GLU A 152 24.77 31.67 -22.31
N VAL A 153 25.22 32.42 -21.31
CA VAL A 153 25.30 33.89 -21.34
C VAL A 153 26.70 34.37 -20.97
N GLY A 154 27.30 33.77 -19.93
CA GLY A 154 28.56 34.24 -19.37
C GLY A 154 29.71 34.22 -20.38
N GLU A 155 29.73 33.26 -21.29
CA GLU A 155 30.72 33.13 -22.36
C GLU A 155 30.64 34.22 -23.43
N HIS A 156 29.53 34.95 -23.48
CA HIS A 156 29.35 36.09 -24.37
C HIS A 156 29.69 37.43 -23.71
N ILE A 157 29.77 37.47 -22.37
CA ILE A 157 30.11 38.69 -21.63
C ILE A 157 31.62 38.91 -21.69
N PRO A 158 32.10 40.09 -22.15
CA PRO A 158 33.53 40.40 -22.12
C PRO A 158 34.10 40.34 -20.70
N ALA A 159 35.36 39.91 -20.59
CA ALA A 159 36.07 39.72 -19.32
C ALA A 159 35.93 40.90 -18.33
N GLU A 160 36.04 42.12 -18.85
CA GLU A 160 35.95 43.36 -18.06
C GLU A 160 34.58 43.59 -17.39
N PHE A 161 33.52 42.92 -17.86
CA PHE A 161 32.16 43.01 -17.33
C PHE A 161 31.70 41.75 -16.59
N GLU A 162 32.51 40.68 -16.58
CA GLU A 162 32.15 39.39 -15.97
C GLU A 162 31.82 39.53 -14.48
N SER A 163 32.62 40.30 -13.74
CA SER A 163 32.37 40.57 -12.31
C SER A 163 31.01 41.26 -12.07
N VAL A 164 30.64 42.20 -12.94
CA VAL A 164 29.36 42.91 -12.87
C VAL A 164 28.20 41.96 -13.14
N PHE A 165 28.36 41.08 -14.14
CA PHE A 165 27.36 40.06 -14.47
C PHE A 165 27.12 39.07 -13.31
N ILE A 166 28.19 38.57 -12.67
CA ILE A 166 28.06 37.69 -11.51
C ILE A 166 27.46 38.41 -10.31
N GLN A 167 27.79 39.68 -10.11
CA GLN A 167 27.16 40.50 -9.07
C GLN A 167 25.66 40.68 -9.34
N ASN A 168 25.26 40.88 -10.60
CA ASN A 168 23.85 40.94 -11.00
C ASN A 168 23.12 39.62 -10.70
N ILE A 169 23.72 38.46 -10.95
CA ILE A 169 23.09 37.17 -10.59
C ILE A 169 22.95 37.06 -9.07
N LYS A 170 24.04 37.31 -8.34
CA LYS A 170 24.11 37.15 -6.88
C LYS A 170 23.12 38.04 -6.15
N GLN A 171 23.01 39.31 -6.52
CA GLN A 171 22.17 40.27 -5.77
C GLN A 171 20.66 40.06 -6.00
N HIS A 172 20.28 39.36 -7.06
CA HIS A 172 18.87 39.11 -7.40
C HIS A 172 18.39 37.68 -7.09
N ALA A 173 19.25 36.81 -6.56
CA ALA A 173 18.91 35.45 -6.13
C ALA A 173 18.71 35.38 -4.61
N LYS A 174 17.53 34.96 -4.15
CA LYS A 174 17.25 34.76 -2.70
C LYS A 174 17.56 33.34 -2.23
N ASN A 175 17.15 32.33 -3.01
CA ASN A 175 17.24 30.92 -2.63
C ASN A 175 18.34 30.21 -3.42
N GLY A 176 18.46 30.48 -4.72
CA GLY A 176 19.50 29.84 -5.53
C GLY A 176 19.59 30.31 -6.98
N VAL A 177 20.51 29.69 -7.72
CA VAL A 177 20.84 30.02 -9.12
C VAL A 177 20.87 28.74 -9.95
N ILE A 178 20.30 28.78 -11.15
CA ILE A 178 20.51 27.78 -12.20
C ILE A 178 21.39 28.42 -13.26
N LEU A 179 22.62 27.95 -13.39
CA LEU A 179 23.63 28.51 -14.28
C LEU A 179 24.14 27.46 -15.27
N SER A 180 24.21 27.81 -16.55
CA SER A 180 24.96 27.06 -17.56
C SER A 180 25.97 27.99 -18.22
N TRP A 181 27.20 27.50 -18.40
CA TRP A 181 28.33 28.24 -18.95
C TRP A 181 29.21 27.27 -19.75
N SER A 182 29.53 27.62 -21.00
CA SER A 182 30.34 26.79 -21.89
C SER A 182 31.74 26.47 -21.34
N VAL A 183 32.24 25.27 -21.63
CA VAL A 183 33.61 24.85 -21.32
C VAL A 183 34.56 25.26 -22.45
N GLU A 184 35.78 25.69 -22.09
CA GLU A 184 36.83 26.08 -23.04
C GLU A 184 37.08 24.99 -24.10
N GLY A 185 37.01 25.36 -25.39
CA GLY A 185 37.22 24.43 -26.51
C GLY A 185 35.96 23.76 -27.07
N GLN A 186 34.77 23.96 -26.49
CA GLN A 186 33.52 23.67 -27.21
C GLN A 186 33.34 24.72 -28.30
N GLY A 187 33.27 24.27 -29.56
CA GLY A 187 33.28 25.12 -30.76
C GLY A 187 32.18 26.19 -30.78
N VAL A 188 32.47 27.35 -30.18
CA VAL A 188 31.74 28.58 -30.40
C VAL A 188 32.05 29.02 -31.83
N GLU A 189 31.05 28.96 -32.72
CA GLU A 189 31.14 29.63 -34.03
C GLU A 189 31.19 31.14 -33.82
N SER A 190 32.38 31.69 -33.54
CA SER A 190 32.82 32.95 -34.12
C SER A 190 34.25 33.27 -33.67
N SER A 191 35.08 33.57 -34.66
CA SER A 191 36.37 34.25 -34.54
C SER A 191 36.24 35.71 -34.04
N LEU A 192 35.19 36.03 -33.26
CA LEU A 192 34.81 37.39 -32.85
C LEU A 192 34.38 37.51 -31.37
N SER A 193 34.25 36.42 -30.60
CA SER A 193 34.06 36.53 -29.15
C SER A 193 35.38 36.93 -28.47
N PRO A 194 35.40 37.98 -27.62
CA PRO A 194 36.53 38.19 -26.72
C PRO A 194 36.64 36.93 -25.84
N GLN A 195 37.84 36.33 -25.77
CA GLN A 195 38.06 35.18 -24.90
C GLN A 195 37.61 35.57 -23.48
N PRO A 196 36.74 34.78 -22.83
CA PRO A 196 36.36 35.04 -21.45
C PRO A 196 37.64 35.08 -20.61
N GLY A 197 37.94 36.25 -20.06
CA GLY A 197 38.96 36.42 -19.04
C GLY A 197 38.35 35.96 -17.73
N HIS A 198 38.12 34.66 -17.67
CA HIS A 198 37.50 33.98 -16.55
C HIS A 198 38.14 34.46 -15.25
N ILE A 199 37.32 34.73 -14.25
CA ILE A 199 37.77 34.74 -12.84
C ILE A 199 38.09 33.29 -12.45
N TYR A 200 39.09 32.68 -13.09
CA TYR A 200 39.89 31.67 -12.43
C TYR A 200 40.81 32.44 -11.51
N GLN A 201 40.42 32.56 -10.24
CA GLN A 201 41.48 32.65 -9.25
C GLN A 201 42.23 31.33 -9.40
N GLU A 202 43.43 31.34 -9.98
CA GLU A 202 44.32 30.18 -9.97
C GLU A 202 44.48 29.79 -8.51
N VAL A 203 43.75 28.76 -8.10
CA VAL A 203 43.93 28.18 -6.78
C VAL A 203 45.20 27.37 -6.88
N ASP A 204 46.21 27.70 -6.09
CA ASP A 204 47.44 26.90 -6.01
C ASP A 204 47.06 25.46 -5.65
N LEU A 205 47.15 24.56 -6.65
CA LEU A 205 46.81 23.15 -6.49
C LEU A 205 47.97 22.44 -5.84
N ILE A 206 47.75 21.93 -4.63
CA ILE A 206 48.72 21.07 -3.96
C ILE A 206 48.62 19.66 -4.58
N PRO A 207 49.71 19.10 -5.15
CA PRO A 207 49.71 17.72 -5.62
C PRO A 207 49.47 16.74 -4.46
N GLY A 208 48.36 16.03 -4.53
CA GLY A 208 47.90 15.07 -3.54
C GLY A 208 48.48 13.67 -3.75
N VAL A 209 48.92 13.03 -2.67
CA VAL A 209 49.40 11.65 -2.62
C VAL A 209 48.47 10.83 -1.72
N VAL A 210 48.04 9.66 -2.20
CA VAL A 210 47.15 8.77 -1.44
C VAL A 210 47.85 8.29 -0.15
N ASN A 211 47.06 8.07 0.91
CA ASN A 211 47.48 7.77 2.28
C ASN A 211 48.28 8.89 2.98
N THR A 212 48.39 10.07 2.38
CA THR A 212 49.05 11.23 2.99
C THR A 212 48.01 12.19 3.55
N ALA A 213 48.25 12.67 4.77
CA ALA A 213 47.39 13.65 5.41
C ALA A 213 47.91 15.08 5.15
N TYR A 214 47.01 15.97 4.75
CA TYR A 214 47.30 17.37 4.49
C TYR A 214 46.63 18.22 5.56
N GLU A 215 47.42 19.03 6.26
CA GLU A 215 46.92 20.03 7.21
C GLU A 215 46.87 21.38 6.51
N LEU A 216 45.66 21.91 6.37
CA LEU A 216 45.37 23.09 5.57
C LEU A 216 44.62 24.12 6.41
N SER A 217 44.64 25.36 5.93
CA SER A 217 43.93 26.45 6.58
C SER A 217 43.39 27.45 5.57
N VAL A 218 42.18 27.95 5.80
CA VAL A 218 41.52 28.89 4.90
C VAL A 218 40.94 30.05 5.69
N VAL A 219 41.02 31.25 5.12
CA VAL A 219 40.35 32.48 5.58
C VAL A 219 39.51 33.07 4.43
N ASN A 220 38.61 34.00 4.75
CA ASN A 220 37.80 34.70 3.76
C ASN A 220 38.65 35.28 2.63
N GLY A 221 38.28 34.99 1.38
CA GLY A 221 39.00 35.43 0.18
C GLY A 221 40.20 34.56 -0.22
N THR A 222 40.50 33.48 0.53
CA THR A 222 41.51 32.49 0.16
C THR A 222 40.87 31.14 -0.12
N HIS A 223 41.57 30.30 -0.87
CA HIS A 223 41.17 28.93 -1.19
C HIS A 223 42.32 27.98 -0.89
N SER A 224 42.00 26.80 -0.39
CA SER A 224 42.96 25.69 -0.33
C SER A 224 42.45 24.58 -1.25
N ALA A 225 43.29 24.10 -2.15
CA ALA A 225 42.94 22.99 -3.02
C ALA A 225 44.02 21.90 -3.04
N VAL A 226 43.57 20.64 -3.07
CA VAL A 226 44.41 19.46 -3.22
C VAL A 226 43.91 18.66 -4.41
N GLN A 227 44.82 18.29 -5.29
CA GLN A 227 44.50 17.54 -6.50
C GLN A 227 45.18 16.18 -6.49
N PHE A 228 44.40 15.10 -6.53
CA PHE A 228 44.90 13.74 -6.66
C PHE A 228 44.77 13.30 -8.11
N LEU A 229 45.89 12.86 -8.69
CA LEU A 229 45.96 12.35 -10.05
C LEU A 229 46.26 10.85 -9.98
N LEU A 230 45.22 10.02 -10.11
CA LEU A 230 45.31 8.58 -9.90
C LEU A 230 45.55 7.86 -11.24
N SER A 231 46.54 6.97 -11.31
CA SER A 231 46.79 6.09 -12.47
C SER A 231 46.38 4.66 -12.16
N SER A 232 46.02 3.89 -13.21
CA SER A 232 45.81 2.45 -13.11
C SER A 232 47.05 1.66 -12.68
N ASP A 233 48.24 2.26 -12.79
CA ASP A 233 49.50 1.64 -12.35
C ASP A 233 49.67 1.67 -10.83
N ASP A 234 49.01 2.62 -10.15
CA ASP A 234 49.15 2.85 -8.71
C ASP A 234 47.98 2.24 -7.90
N ILE A 235 46.81 2.05 -8.54
CA ILE A 235 45.57 1.63 -7.89
C ILE A 235 44.87 0.60 -8.77
N ASP A 236 44.55 -0.55 -8.18
CA ASP A 236 43.66 -1.51 -8.84
C ASP A 236 42.21 -1.03 -8.66
N PHE A 237 41.71 -0.24 -9.61
CA PHE A 237 40.35 0.30 -9.55
C PHE A 237 39.24 -0.78 -9.47
N SER A 238 39.56 -2.05 -9.72
CA SER A 238 38.62 -3.17 -9.56
C SER A 238 38.52 -3.67 -8.12
N ARG A 239 39.55 -3.47 -7.29
CA ARG A 239 39.66 -4.01 -5.92
C ARG A 239 39.84 -2.95 -4.85
N ASP A 240 40.58 -1.90 -5.17
CA ASP A 240 40.91 -0.83 -4.24
C ASP A 240 39.78 0.19 -4.17
N GLN A 241 39.40 0.53 -2.94
CA GLN A 241 38.46 1.60 -2.68
C GLN A 241 39.16 2.75 -1.96
N LEU A 242 38.87 3.97 -2.41
CA LEU A 242 39.42 5.17 -1.82
C LEU A 242 38.37 5.84 -0.95
N ARG A 243 38.79 6.26 0.24
CA ARG A 243 37.96 7.01 1.17
C ARG A 243 38.57 8.37 1.44
N LEU A 244 37.78 9.41 1.28
CA LEU A 244 38.13 10.79 1.59
C LEU A 244 37.63 11.10 3.00
N LEU A 245 38.51 11.58 3.86
CA LEU A 245 38.22 12.03 5.21
C LEU A 245 38.60 13.51 5.35
N VAL A 246 37.68 14.31 5.86
CA VAL A 246 37.91 15.70 6.25
C VAL A 246 37.53 15.89 7.71
N GLU A 247 38.45 16.42 8.50
CA GLU A 247 38.28 16.67 9.94
C GLU A 247 38.67 18.10 10.29
N LEU A 248 37.79 18.82 11.00
CA LEU A 248 38.13 20.11 11.60
C LEU A 248 39.04 19.93 12.80
N ARG A 249 40.09 20.75 12.90
CA ARG A 249 41.00 20.76 14.06
C ARG A 249 40.31 21.33 15.31
N ASP A 250 39.60 22.44 15.13
CA ASP A 250 38.92 23.13 16.22
C ASP A 250 37.51 22.55 16.44
N LYS A 251 37.35 21.82 17.55
CA LYS A 251 36.05 21.28 17.99
C LYS A 251 35.13 22.34 18.60
N ILE A 252 35.64 23.55 18.84
CA ILE A 252 34.90 24.67 19.40
C ILE A 252 34.84 25.74 18.30
N TYR A 253 33.70 25.82 17.63
CA TYR A 253 33.42 26.82 16.61
C TYR A 253 32.61 27.97 17.22
N PRO A 254 33.16 29.19 17.35
CA PRO A 254 32.38 30.35 17.76
C PRO A 254 31.28 30.64 16.73
N PRO A 255 30.11 31.17 17.15
CA PRO A 255 29.03 31.53 16.22
C PRO A 255 29.42 32.63 15.21
N GLU A 256 30.52 33.35 15.45
CA GLU A 256 31.08 34.38 14.57
C GLU A 256 31.93 33.81 13.41
N VAL A 257 32.25 32.50 13.44
CA VAL A 257 33.08 31.83 12.42
C VAL A 257 32.18 31.10 11.43
N CYS A 258 32.21 31.53 10.15
CA CYS A 258 31.52 30.83 9.08
C CYS A 258 32.00 29.38 8.91
N PRO A 259 31.11 28.44 8.54
CA PRO A 259 31.50 27.07 8.23
C PRO A 259 32.45 27.01 7.03
N LEU A 260 33.26 25.95 7.00
CA LEU A 260 34.09 25.52 5.91
C LEU A 260 33.20 24.87 4.83
N LEU A 261 33.09 25.49 3.67
CA LEU A 261 32.46 24.90 2.50
C LEU A 261 33.49 24.08 1.73
N LEU A 262 33.22 22.78 1.61
CA LEU A 262 34.07 21.81 0.95
C LEU A 262 33.42 21.37 -0.33
N THR A 263 34.18 21.36 -1.42
CA THR A 263 33.75 20.89 -2.73
C THR A 263 34.70 19.82 -3.21
N VAL A 264 34.14 18.65 -3.54
CA VAL A 264 34.87 17.50 -4.06
C VAL A 264 34.37 17.28 -5.48
N SER A 265 35.28 17.46 -6.43
CA SER A 265 35.05 17.20 -7.84
C SER A 265 35.68 15.86 -8.22
N GLN A 266 34.88 15.00 -8.84
CA GLN A 266 35.28 13.71 -9.34
C GLN A 266 34.70 13.50 -10.75
N GLY A 267 35.55 13.58 -11.77
CA GLY A 267 35.11 13.40 -13.16
C GLY A 267 34.01 14.39 -13.56
N LYS A 268 32.77 13.91 -13.73
CA LYS A 268 31.59 14.72 -14.08
C LYS A 268 30.68 15.06 -12.89
N HIS A 269 31.06 14.67 -11.67
CA HIS A 269 30.26 14.87 -10.47
C HIS A 269 30.96 15.80 -9.49
N VAL A 270 30.17 16.67 -8.84
CA VAL A 270 30.64 17.59 -7.81
C VAL A 270 29.73 17.43 -6.59
N SER A 271 30.30 17.14 -5.43
CA SER A 271 29.60 17.11 -4.15
C SER A 271 30.12 18.22 -3.25
N SER A 272 29.22 18.93 -2.58
CA SER A 272 29.56 20.03 -1.68
C SER A 272 28.89 19.88 -0.33
N PHE A 273 29.61 20.17 0.74
CA PHE A 273 29.15 20.02 2.12
C PHE A 273 29.85 21.02 3.05
N ASP A 274 29.21 21.33 4.17
CA ASP A 274 29.68 22.28 5.16
C ASP A 274 30.24 21.59 6.41
N LEU A 275 31.32 22.13 6.98
CA LEU A 275 31.86 21.73 8.27
C LEU A 275 32.14 22.97 9.15
N PRO A 276 31.70 23.02 10.41
CA PRO A 276 30.96 21.97 11.08
C PRO A 276 29.51 21.95 10.58
N HIS A 277 29.00 20.76 10.30
CA HIS A 277 27.60 20.60 9.89
C HIS A 277 26.74 20.67 11.14
N ASN A 278 25.85 21.67 11.20
CA ASN A 278 24.96 21.88 12.34
C ASN A 278 23.56 21.40 12.00
N PHE A 279 23.10 20.38 12.71
CA PHE A 279 21.73 19.90 12.59
C PHE A 279 20.90 20.32 13.81
N THR A 280 19.84 21.08 13.54
CA THR A 280 18.79 21.41 14.52
C THR A 280 17.52 20.65 14.20
N SER A 281 17.12 19.76 15.11
CA SER A 281 15.88 19.00 14.94
C SER A 281 14.65 19.91 15.07
N LYS A 282 13.59 19.55 14.35
CA LYS A 282 12.25 20.14 14.55
C LYS A 282 11.59 19.63 15.84
N GLU A 283 12.05 18.52 16.42
CA GLU A 283 11.58 18.00 17.71
C GLU A 283 12.29 18.72 18.87
N SER A 284 11.52 19.38 19.73
CA SER A 284 12.01 20.16 20.87
C SER A 284 12.71 19.33 21.96
N SER A 285 12.68 18.00 21.88
CA SER A 285 13.33 17.06 22.79
C SER A 285 14.76 16.68 22.36
N ILE A 286 15.14 16.91 21.11
CA ILE A 286 16.45 16.50 20.57
C ILE A 286 17.44 17.66 20.66
N GLN A 287 18.58 17.43 21.31
CA GLN A 287 19.63 18.44 21.39
C GLN A 287 20.27 18.68 20.01
N PRO A 288 20.60 19.93 19.67
CA PRO A 288 21.32 20.25 18.43
C PRO A 288 22.65 19.48 18.39
N SER A 289 22.94 18.91 17.22
CA SER A 289 24.15 18.12 17.00
C SER A 289 25.05 18.81 15.98
N THR A 290 26.35 18.80 16.28
CA THR A 290 27.37 19.43 15.45
C THR A 290 28.37 18.37 15.03
N TYR A 291 28.56 18.24 13.72
CA TYR A 291 29.48 17.26 13.12
C TYR A 291 30.72 17.98 12.62
N HIS A 292 31.89 17.55 13.12
CA HIS A 292 33.20 18.11 12.76
C HIS A 292 33.99 17.24 11.79
N ILE A 293 33.44 16.07 11.45
CA ILE A 293 34.07 15.06 10.62
C ILE A 293 33.11 14.73 9.48
N TRP A 294 33.66 14.63 8.28
CA TRP A 294 32.98 14.15 7.10
C TRP A 294 33.86 13.12 6.39
N ALA A 295 33.27 11.99 5.99
CA ALA A 295 34.02 10.95 5.29
C ALA A 295 33.16 10.26 4.23
N LYS A 296 33.69 10.11 3.02
CA LYS A 296 32.99 9.45 1.92
C LYS A 296 33.86 8.51 1.11
N THR A 297 33.22 7.48 0.59
CA THR A 297 33.85 6.53 -0.35
C THR A 297 33.75 7.12 -1.75
N ILE A 298 34.84 7.06 -2.51
CA ILE A 298 34.93 7.65 -3.85
C ILE A 298 34.46 6.63 -4.89
N CYS A 299 33.49 6.99 -5.75
CA CYS A 299 32.93 6.08 -6.77
C CYS A 299 33.74 6.16 -8.06
N ILE A 300 34.55 5.16 -8.37
CA ILE A 300 35.37 5.16 -9.60
C ILE A 300 34.68 4.29 -10.66
N ASP A 301 34.34 4.89 -11.80
CA ASP A 301 33.71 4.20 -12.94
C ASP A 301 34.76 3.46 -13.77
N VAL A 302 34.92 2.17 -13.49
CA VAL A 302 35.96 1.31 -14.10
C VAL A 302 35.64 0.96 -15.56
N ASP A 303 34.37 0.84 -15.91
CA ASP A 303 33.91 0.37 -17.23
C ASP A 303 34.00 1.43 -18.33
N ARG A 304 34.21 2.70 -17.95
CA ARG A 304 34.34 3.83 -18.89
C ARG A 304 35.77 4.35 -19.07
N ILE A 305 36.77 3.70 -18.48
CA ILE A 305 38.18 4.02 -18.76
C ILE A 305 38.47 3.57 -20.20
N PRO A 306 38.67 4.48 -21.18
CA PRO A 306 38.83 4.10 -22.57
C PRO A 306 40.11 3.28 -22.72
N THR A 307 39.99 1.99 -23.03
CA THR A 307 41.11 1.06 -23.21
C THR A 307 42.00 1.38 -24.43
N ALA A 308 41.71 2.46 -25.17
CA ALA A 308 42.29 2.73 -26.48
C ALA A 308 43.31 3.89 -26.55
N GLU A 309 43.59 4.65 -25.47
CA GLU A 309 44.64 5.69 -25.51
C GLU A 309 45.48 5.78 -24.21
N PRO A 310 46.83 5.77 -24.30
CA PRO A 310 47.72 5.74 -23.14
C PRO A 310 47.74 7.02 -22.27
N PHE A 311 47.03 8.08 -22.68
CA PHE A 311 47.00 9.37 -21.96
C PHE A 311 45.68 9.67 -21.22
N ARG A 312 44.69 8.75 -21.21
CA ARG A 312 43.38 8.96 -20.54
C ARG A 312 43.06 8.03 -19.37
N ASN A 313 44.01 7.21 -18.90
CA ASN A 313 43.80 6.33 -17.73
C ASN A 313 43.97 7.03 -16.37
N LYS A 314 43.78 8.35 -16.32
CA LYS A 314 44.00 9.15 -15.11
C LYS A 314 42.67 9.63 -14.54
N VAL A 315 42.35 9.20 -13.32
CA VAL A 315 41.20 9.69 -12.56
C VAL A 315 41.66 10.90 -11.76
N GLN A 316 41.05 12.05 -12.03
CA GLN A 316 41.32 13.28 -11.31
C GLN A 316 40.28 13.49 -10.21
N ILE A 317 40.76 13.72 -8.99
CA ILE A 317 39.94 14.12 -7.85
C ILE A 317 40.49 15.46 -7.35
N SER A 318 39.63 16.48 -7.34
CA SER A 318 39.99 17.82 -6.90
C SER A 318 39.17 18.19 -5.67
N PHE A 319 39.87 18.55 -4.61
CA PHE A 319 39.28 19.07 -3.37
C PHE A 319 39.51 20.57 -3.32
N VAL A 320 38.46 21.34 -3.03
CA VAL A 320 38.52 22.79 -2.84
C VAL A 320 37.79 23.17 -1.57
N ALA A 321 38.46 23.91 -0.70
CA ALA A 321 37.91 24.43 0.54
C ALA A 321 37.84 25.96 0.53
N SER A 322 36.73 26.51 1.04
CA SER A 322 36.50 27.95 1.17
C SER A 322 35.74 28.25 2.47
N THR A 323 35.87 29.47 3.01
CA THR A 323 35.04 29.95 4.13
C THR A 323 34.79 31.44 3.98
N CYS A 324 33.68 31.94 4.53
CA CYS A 324 33.45 33.38 4.68
C CYS A 324 34.04 33.95 5.99
N SER A 325 34.69 33.14 6.82
CA SER A 325 35.21 33.58 8.10
C SER A 325 36.47 34.42 7.94
N SER A 326 36.54 35.56 8.63
CA SER A 326 37.78 36.34 8.79
C SER A 326 38.82 35.63 9.66
N HIS A 327 38.43 34.60 10.41
CA HIS A 327 39.32 33.78 11.22
C HIS A 327 39.83 32.57 10.43
N SER A 328 41.07 32.16 10.70
CA SER A 328 41.67 30.99 10.06
C SER A 328 40.98 29.71 10.52
N VAL A 329 40.38 29.01 9.57
CA VAL A 329 39.78 27.70 9.78
C VAL A 329 40.81 26.63 9.42
N GLN A 330 41.23 25.84 10.41
CA GLN A 330 42.18 24.73 10.22
C GLN A 330 41.47 23.39 10.09
N PHE A 331 41.87 22.61 9.09
CA PHE A 331 41.29 21.30 8.80
C PHE A 331 42.33 20.33 8.24
N ARG A 332 42.01 19.04 8.35
CA ARG A 332 42.83 17.93 7.87
C ARG A 332 42.10 17.18 6.78
N VAL A 333 42.77 16.92 5.66
CA VAL A 333 42.24 16.14 4.53
C VAL A 333 43.12 14.92 4.29
N ILE A 334 42.49 13.76 4.09
CA ILE A 334 43.19 12.51 3.79
C ILE A 334 42.39 11.73 2.74
N LEU A 335 43.03 11.37 1.63
CA LEU A 335 42.52 10.35 0.71
C LEU A 335 43.30 9.07 0.96
N TYR A 336 42.67 7.97 1.37
CA TYR A 336 43.36 6.75 1.78
C TYR A 336 42.70 5.48 1.24
N HIS A 337 43.49 4.39 1.15
CA HIS A 337 42.97 3.07 0.79
C HIS A 337 42.13 2.51 1.94
N TYR A 338 40.87 2.23 1.66
CA TYR A 338 39.95 1.65 2.61
C TYR A 338 40.00 0.12 2.53
N ARG A 339 40.63 -0.52 3.54
CA ARG A 339 40.90 -1.96 3.55
C ARG A 339 39.72 -2.87 3.95
N ALA A 340 38.56 -2.30 4.30
CA ALA A 340 37.40 -3.15 4.54
C ALA A 340 36.93 -3.75 3.21
N SER A 341 36.60 -5.05 3.18
CA SER A 341 35.97 -5.66 2.02
C SER A 341 34.56 -5.07 1.86
N LEU A 342 34.46 -3.99 1.08
CA LEU A 342 33.19 -3.40 0.69
C LEU A 342 32.57 -4.13 -0.51
N SER A 343 33.12 -5.28 -0.90
CA SER A 343 32.46 -6.25 -1.78
C SER A 343 31.59 -7.21 -0.96
N LEU A 344 30.31 -7.26 -1.31
CA LEU A 344 29.37 -8.23 -0.76
C LEU A 344 29.48 -9.54 -1.53
N ARG A 345 29.40 -10.67 -0.81
CA ARG A 345 29.39 -12.02 -1.39
C ARG A 345 28.17 -12.79 -0.94
N LEU A 346 27.68 -13.67 -1.82
CA LEU A 346 26.60 -14.58 -1.49
C LEU A 346 27.01 -15.52 -0.35
N ASP A 347 26.17 -15.60 0.69
CA ASP A 347 26.40 -16.40 1.90
C ASP A 347 27.75 -16.11 2.60
N GLY A 348 28.27 -14.89 2.43
CA GLY A 348 29.49 -14.42 3.10
C GLY A 348 29.32 -14.17 4.60
N GLU A 349 30.45 -14.00 5.30
CA GLU A 349 30.44 -13.59 6.72
C GLU A 349 29.80 -12.21 6.89
N SER A 350 29.13 -11.99 8.02
CA SER A 350 28.52 -10.69 8.31
C SER A 350 29.59 -9.61 8.47
N THR A 351 29.47 -8.55 7.66
CA THR A 351 30.31 -7.36 7.78
C THR A 351 29.65 -6.38 8.74
N ASN A 352 30.32 -6.08 9.86
CA ASN A 352 29.88 -5.05 10.80
C ASN A 352 30.48 -3.71 10.42
N LEU A 353 29.61 -2.70 10.27
CA LEU A 353 30.04 -1.36 9.93
C LEU A 353 29.35 -0.32 10.81
N LEU A 354 30.15 0.62 11.29
CA LEU A 354 29.67 1.83 11.97
C LEU A 354 29.35 2.93 10.94
N VAL A 355 28.10 3.35 10.89
CA VAL A 355 27.57 4.35 9.95
C VAL A 355 27.04 5.57 10.72
N ALA A 356 27.37 6.77 10.24
CA ALA A 356 26.84 8.04 10.76
C ALA A 356 26.34 8.93 9.59
N PRO A 357 25.58 10.00 9.88
CA PRO A 357 25.00 10.86 8.83
C PRO A 357 26.05 11.50 7.90
N THR A 358 27.22 11.90 8.43
CA THR A 358 28.31 12.53 7.66
C THR A 358 29.40 11.55 7.20
N THR A 359 29.27 10.26 7.53
CA THR A 359 30.28 9.24 7.25
C THR A 359 29.70 8.05 6.48
N SER A 360 28.92 8.34 5.43
CA SER A 360 28.26 7.31 4.62
C SER A 360 29.24 6.34 3.97
N THR A 361 28.73 5.14 3.69
CA THR A 361 29.49 4.06 3.06
C THR A 361 28.57 3.30 2.12
N PHE A 362 29.13 2.85 0.99
CA PHE A 362 28.42 1.99 0.06
C PHE A 362 29.22 0.72 -0.22
N PHE A 363 28.50 -0.35 -0.52
CA PHE A 363 29.04 -1.67 -0.81
C PHE A 363 28.73 -2.05 -2.26
N ARG A 364 29.63 -2.77 -2.90
CA ARG A 364 29.47 -3.29 -4.27
C ARG A 364 29.06 -4.76 -4.23
N TYR A 365 28.10 -5.13 -5.06
CA TYR A 365 27.77 -6.53 -5.34
C TYR A 365 27.87 -6.80 -6.84
N ASP A 366 28.58 -7.85 -7.23
CA ASP A 366 28.76 -8.27 -8.63
C ASP A 366 28.36 -9.74 -8.77
N TRP A 367 27.41 -10.01 -9.66
CA TRP A 367 26.89 -11.36 -9.91
C TRP A 367 27.95 -12.35 -10.42
N ASN A 368 29.00 -11.85 -11.08
CA ASN A 368 30.05 -12.68 -11.67
C ASN A 368 31.01 -13.24 -10.62
N GLU A 369 31.22 -12.53 -9.49
CA GLU A 369 32.11 -13.00 -8.42
C GLU A 369 31.60 -14.28 -7.77
N ASP A 370 30.27 -14.45 -7.70
CA ASP A 370 29.61 -15.62 -7.12
C ASP A 370 29.27 -16.71 -8.18
N GLY A 371 29.86 -16.63 -9.37
CA GLY A 371 29.67 -17.63 -10.43
C GLY A 371 28.22 -17.71 -10.94
N ASN A 372 27.46 -16.61 -10.84
CA ASN A 372 26.05 -16.54 -11.20
C ASN A 372 25.13 -17.54 -10.46
N ALA A 373 25.47 -17.95 -9.23
CA ALA A 373 24.77 -19.00 -8.47
C ALA A 373 23.29 -18.72 -8.11
N ALA A 374 22.84 -17.46 -8.14
CA ALA A 374 21.48 -17.05 -7.77
C ALA A 374 20.93 -15.94 -8.68
N ASP A 375 19.71 -16.09 -9.19
CA ASP A 375 19.03 -15.06 -10.00
C ASP A 375 18.33 -13.98 -9.15
N THR A 376 18.01 -14.33 -7.90
CA THR A 376 17.36 -13.45 -6.92
C THR A 376 18.05 -13.63 -5.57
N ILE A 377 18.36 -12.52 -4.91
CA ILE A 377 19.00 -12.50 -3.60
C ILE A 377 18.24 -11.57 -2.65
N ILE A 378 18.42 -11.78 -1.36
CA ILE A 378 17.93 -10.89 -0.32
C ILE A 378 19.11 -10.35 0.50
N ILE A 379 19.12 -9.03 0.68
CA ILE A 379 20.04 -8.31 1.55
C ILE A 379 19.35 -8.16 2.90
N LYS A 380 19.86 -8.83 3.92
CA LYS A 380 19.40 -8.72 5.31
C LYS A 380 20.29 -7.74 6.05
N LEU A 381 19.66 -6.72 6.63
CA LEU A 381 20.29 -5.68 7.44
C LEU A 381 19.79 -5.85 8.89
N GLU A 382 20.71 -5.98 9.83
CA GLU A 382 20.40 -6.13 11.26
C GLU A 382 21.30 -5.19 12.07
N ALA A 383 20.69 -4.32 12.88
CA ALA A 383 21.42 -3.48 13.82
C ALA A 383 22.04 -4.34 14.93
N GLU A 384 23.34 -4.20 15.18
CA GLU A 384 24.10 -5.11 16.05
C GLU A 384 24.11 -4.70 17.53
N GLN A 385 23.53 -3.54 17.91
CA GLN A 385 23.55 -3.13 19.32
C GLN A 385 22.59 -4.00 20.16
N ASP A 386 23.10 -4.46 21.32
CA ASP A 386 22.47 -5.39 22.27
C ASP A 386 20.93 -5.34 22.21
N ARG A 387 20.31 -6.51 21.97
CA ARG A 387 18.87 -6.74 22.03
C ARG A 387 18.20 -6.19 23.31
N ASP A 388 18.98 -5.88 24.35
CA ASP A 388 18.54 -5.33 25.63
C ASP A 388 18.66 -3.78 25.74
N ARG A 389 19.15 -3.07 24.71
CA ARG A 389 19.37 -1.60 24.74
C ARG A 389 18.52 -0.81 23.74
N CYS A 390 17.92 -1.46 22.76
CA CYS A 390 16.81 -0.87 21.99
C CYS A 390 15.50 -1.09 22.76
N ASP A 391 15.35 -0.42 23.90
CA ASP A 391 14.03 -0.03 24.38
C ASP A 391 13.39 0.86 23.30
N GLU A 392 12.06 0.82 23.16
CA GLU A 392 11.18 1.36 22.10
C GLU A 392 11.40 2.84 21.64
N GLU A 393 12.49 3.51 22.04
CA GLU A 393 12.88 4.88 21.69
C GLU A 393 14.37 5.07 21.28
N LYS A 394 15.22 4.03 21.18
CA LYS A 394 16.71 4.20 21.10
C LYS A 394 17.47 3.59 19.91
N CYS A 395 16.79 3.10 18.87
CA CYS A 395 17.48 2.64 17.66
C CYS A 395 17.49 3.79 16.62
N ASN A 396 18.68 4.35 16.31
CA ASN A 396 18.81 5.45 15.35
C ASN A 396 18.23 5.05 13.98
N CYS A 397 17.37 5.89 13.42
CA CYS A 397 16.79 5.70 12.10
C CYS A 397 17.87 5.67 11.00
N MET A 398 17.72 4.75 10.05
CA MET A 398 18.61 4.62 8.89
C MET A 398 17.80 4.48 7.62
N THR A 399 18.42 4.87 6.51
CA THR A 399 17.90 4.64 5.17
C THR A 399 18.88 3.75 4.41
N ALA A 400 18.36 2.72 3.76
CA ALA A 400 19.11 1.84 2.86
C ALA A 400 18.64 2.10 1.43
N SER A 401 19.57 2.22 0.50
CA SER A 401 19.30 2.43 -0.92
C SER A 401 20.11 1.44 -1.77
N VAL A 402 19.44 0.79 -2.73
CA VAL A 402 20.07 -0.08 -3.73
C VAL A 402 20.05 0.64 -5.07
N GLN A 403 21.23 1.01 -5.54
CA GLN A 403 21.43 1.77 -6.78
C GLN A 403 22.16 0.92 -7.83
N SER A 404 21.99 1.24 -9.11
CA SER A 404 22.74 0.59 -10.19
C SER A 404 24.24 0.78 -10.04
N LEU A 405 25.04 -0.15 -10.54
CA LEU A 405 26.50 -0.05 -10.61
C LEU A 405 26.98 1.02 -11.62
N SER A 406 26.67 2.30 -11.36
CA SER A 406 27.02 3.45 -12.19
C SER A 406 27.34 4.64 -11.29
N CYS A 407 28.40 5.38 -11.60
CA CYS A 407 28.70 6.64 -10.94
C CYS A 407 27.98 7.82 -11.66
N PRO A 408 27.57 8.88 -10.95
CA PRO A 408 27.75 9.11 -9.51
C PRO A 408 26.80 8.30 -8.62
N VAL A 409 27.26 7.96 -7.42
CA VAL A 409 26.44 7.31 -6.38
C VAL A 409 25.88 8.39 -5.48
N TYR A 410 24.57 8.33 -5.19
CA TYR A 410 23.92 9.24 -4.27
C TYR A 410 24.00 8.68 -2.84
N ASP A 411 24.91 9.23 -2.04
CA ASP A 411 25.27 8.73 -0.71
C ASP A 411 25.08 9.74 0.42
N GLU A 412 24.33 10.82 0.18
CA GLU A 412 23.95 11.81 1.19
C GLU A 412 22.51 11.58 1.63
N VAL A 413 22.20 11.95 2.88
CA VAL A 413 20.83 11.91 3.41
C VAL A 413 19.83 12.62 2.48
N SER A 414 20.23 13.76 1.91
CA SER A 414 19.40 14.57 1.00
C SER A 414 19.25 14.01 -0.40
N THR A 415 20.19 13.17 -0.88
CA THR A 415 20.24 12.74 -2.28
C THR A 415 20.01 11.25 -2.48
N MET A 416 20.16 10.42 -1.43
CA MET A 416 20.06 8.96 -1.50
C MET A 416 18.72 8.43 -2.02
N ARG A 417 17.67 9.27 -1.99
CA ARG A 417 16.31 8.98 -2.47
C ARG A 417 16.11 9.32 -3.96
N HIS A 418 17.10 9.88 -4.65
CA HIS A 418 17.00 10.30 -6.05
C HIS A 418 17.15 9.16 -7.07
N SER A 419 17.71 8.02 -6.66
CA SER A 419 18.02 6.90 -7.56
C SER A 419 17.87 5.56 -6.85
N GLY A 420 17.59 4.52 -7.64
CA GLY A 420 17.44 3.16 -7.14
C GLY A 420 16.17 2.97 -6.31
N TYR A 421 16.16 1.90 -5.54
CA TYR A 421 15.09 1.59 -4.58
C TYR A 421 15.59 1.85 -3.17
N TRP A 422 14.75 2.40 -2.30
CA TRP A 422 15.13 2.76 -0.95
C TRP A 422 14.04 2.46 0.08
N GLN A 423 14.47 2.25 1.32
CA GLN A 423 13.58 2.07 2.47
C GLN A 423 14.23 2.52 3.77
N THR A 424 13.41 2.89 4.74
CA THR A 424 13.84 3.27 6.09
C THR A 424 13.78 2.09 7.06
N PHE A 425 14.66 2.05 8.06
CA PHE A 425 14.61 1.00 9.09
C PHE A 425 15.28 1.42 10.41
N SER A 426 14.72 0.92 11.50
CA SER A 426 15.21 1.18 12.87
C SER A 426 16.09 0.06 13.39
N SER A 427 15.70 -1.20 13.26
CA SER A 427 16.50 -2.35 13.72
C SER A 427 16.82 -3.33 12.59
N THR A 428 15.80 -3.83 11.90
CA THR A 428 15.95 -4.83 10.83
C THR A 428 15.36 -4.34 9.50
N ALA A 429 15.94 -4.80 8.40
CA ALA A 429 15.44 -4.58 7.05
C ALA A 429 15.79 -5.73 6.12
N GLY A 430 14.93 -6.00 5.14
CA GLY A 430 15.19 -6.89 4.02
C GLY A 430 15.00 -6.17 2.69
N ILE A 431 15.94 -6.30 1.76
CA ILE A 431 15.79 -5.80 0.38
C ILE A 431 16.03 -6.95 -0.59
N THR A 432 15.02 -7.25 -1.40
CA THR A 432 15.10 -8.25 -2.47
C THR A 432 15.64 -7.59 -3.74
N VAL A 433 16.62 -8.22 -4.39
CA VAL A 433 17.20 -7.75 -5.65
C VAL A 433 17.19 -8.87 -6.68
N GLU A 434 16.62 -8.60 -7.86
CA GLU A 434 16.62 -9.52 -9.01
C GLU A 434 17.72 -9.15 -10.01
N ARG A 435 18.47 -10.14 -10.49
CA ARG A 435 19.51 -9.95 -11.51
C ARG A 435 18.95 -9.34 -12.79
N LYS A 436 17.69 -9.62 -13.12
CA LYS A 436 17.02 -9.06 -14.31
C LYS A 436 16.84 -7.53 -14.23
N GLU A 437 16.67 -6.98 -13.03
CA GLU A 437 16.53 -5.53 -12.82
C GLU A 437 17.88 -4.83 -12.81
N LEU A 438 18.89 -5.46 -12.19
CA LEU A 438 20.26 -4.92 -12.07
C LEU A 438 21.30 -5.94 -12.58
N PRO A 439 21.44 -6.13 -13.90
CA PRO A 439 22.26 -7.21 -14.48
C PRO A 439 23.76 -7.03 -14.28
N SER A 440 24.23 -5.78 -14.20
CA SER A 440 25.64 -5.46 -13.98
C SER A 440 26.05 -5.52 -12.50
N GLY A 441 25.13 -5.83 -11.59
CA GLY A 441 25.33 -5.68 -10.15
C GLY A 441 24.80 -4.34 -9.63
N PHE A 442 25.08 -4.05 -8.36
CA PHE A 442 24.51 -2.89 -7.66
C PHE A 442 25.40 -2.35 -6.55
N PHE A 443 25.12 -1.11 -6.14
CA PHE A 443 25.63 -0.50 -4.92
C PHE A 443 24.56 -0.54 -3.82
N LEU A 444 24.94 -0.98 -2.62
CA LEU A 444 24.13 -0.85 -1.40
C LEU A 444 24.67 0.32 -0.57
N ILE A 445 23.88 1.38 -0.44
CA ILE A 445 24.21 2.59 0.30
C ILE A 445 23.49 2.53 1.65
N LEU A 446 24.22 2.78 2.74
CA LEU A 446 23.66 2.90 4.08
C LEU A 446 24.00 4.27 4.67
N VAL A 447 22.98 4.98 5.16
CA VAL A 447 23.14 6.28 5.84
C VAL A 447 22.24 6.34 7.07
N THR A 448 22.78 6.87 8.16
CA THR A 448 21.99 7.17 9.36
C THR A 448 21.30 8.51 9.21
N GLU A 449 20.00 8.56 9.49
CA GLU A 449 19.20 9.78 9.40
C GLU A 449 19.50 10.73 10.58
N PHE A 450 19.43 12.03 10.33
CA PHE A 450 19.67 13.06 11.36
C PHE A 450 18.58 13.07 12.44
N GLU A 451 17.39 12.54 12.16
CA GLU A 451 16.26 12.44 13.08
C GLU A 451 15.54 11.09 12.99
N ASP A 452 14.99 10.61 14.11
CA ASP A 452 14.23 9.36 14.12
C ASP A 452 12.80 9.53 13.63
N ALA A 453 12.33 10.78 13.48
CA ALA A 453 11.01 11.10 12.97
C ALA A 453 10.77 10.46 11.59
N VAL A 454 11.81 10.35 10.75
CA VAL A 454 11.74 9.67 9.44
C VAL A 454 11.26 8.23 9.57
N CYS A 455 11.77 7.47 10.54
CA CYS A 455 11.34 6.10 10.80
C CYS A 455 10.06 6.01 11.64
N ARG A 456 9.74 7.02 12.45
CA ARG A 456 8.56 7.04 13.34
C ARG A 456 7.28 7.52 12.64
N ASN A 457 7.38 8.23 11.52
CA ASN A 457 6.21 8.79 10.85
C ASN A 457 5.34 7.67 10.24
N LYS A 458 4.07 7.62 10.64
CA LYS A 458 3.11 6.58 10.20
C LYS A 458 2.52 6.87 8.83
N ASP A 459 2.43 8.14 8.47
CA ASP A 459 1.99 8.58 7.16
C ASP A 459 3.28 8.97 6.42
N GLY A 460 3.76 8.10 5.52
CA GLY A 460 4.86 8.38 4.57
C GLY A 460 4.47 9.47 3.55
N TYR A 461 3.84 10.54 4.03
CA TYR A 461 3.28 11.66 3.30
C TYR A 461 3.40 12.93 4.14
N ASP A 462 4.61 13.23 4.61
CA ASP A 462 5.01 14.63 4.61
C ASP A 462 5.96 14.77 3.43
N SER A 463 5.42 15.29 2.35
CA SER A 463 6.22 16.02 1.38
C SER A 463 7.17 16.92 2.15
N ASP A 464 8.47 16.85 1.89
CA ASP A 464 9.41 17.93 2.15
C ASP A 464 9.00 19.17 1.34
N GLN A 465 7.84 19.75 1.66
CA GLN A 465 7.55 21.15 1.42
C GLN A 465 8.07 21.89 2.65
N PRO A 466 9.12 22.72 2.53
CA PRO A 466 9.42 23.68 3.58
C PRO A 466 8.22 24.63 3.66
N ARG A 467 7.33 24.42 4.65
CA ARG A 467 6.36 25.45 5.02
C ARG A 467 7.18 26.68 5.39
N GLY A 468 6.97 27.75 4.62
CA GLY A 468 7.69 29.00 4.74
C GLY A 468 7.86 29.40 6.19
N VAL A 469 9.13 29.61 6.55
CA VAL A 469 9.50 30.29 7.80
C VAL A 469 8.74 31.61 7.81
N ASP A 470 7.85 31.78 8.80
CA ASP A 470 7.27 33.08 9.11
C ASP A 470 8.42 34.03 9.49
N PRO A 471 8.67 35.12 8.73
CA PRO A 471 9.77 36.04 9.00
C PRO A 471 9.67 36.75 10.37
N THR A 472 8.56 36.58 11.09
CA THR A 472 8.31 37.25 12.36
C THR A 472 8.76 36.45 13.60
N ALA A 473 9.17 35.19 13.46
CA ALA A 473 9.64 34.38 14.59
C ALA A 473 11.09 34.65 15.03
N ILE A 474 11.88 35.42 14.26
CA ILE A 474 13.32 35.65 14.49
C ILE A 474 13.59 36.73 15.56
N THR A 475 12.61 37.53 15.98
CA THR A 475 12.86 38.69 16.88
C THR A 475 12.52 38.48 18.36
N ARG A 476 12.28 37.25 18.82
CA ARG A 476 11.98 37.02 20.26
C ARG A 476 12.81 35.94 20.96
N TYR A 477 13.87 35.43 20.32
CA TYR A 477 14.74 34.40 20.90
C TYR A 477 16.15 34.93 21.19
N ASP A 478 16.22 36.11 21.80
CA ASP A 478 17.51 36.69 22.20
C ASP A 478 17.37 37.28 23.61
N LYS A 479 17.58 36.42 24.62
CA LYS A 479 17.95 36.80 26.02
C LYS A 479 18.05 35.66 27.06
N SER A 480 17.87 34.38 26.73
CA SER A 480 17.94 33.29 27.74
C SER A 480 19.09 32.28 27.58
N LEU A 481 19.93 32.37 26.54
CA LEU A 481 21.08 31.47 26.33
C LEU A 481 22.39 32.09 26.82
N GLN A 482 22.53 32.27 28.14
CA GLN A 482 23.84 32.54 28.76
C GLN A 482 24.20 31.63 29.94
N LYS A 483 23.43 30.57 30.19
CA LYS A 483 23.77 29.58 31.22
C LYS A 483 23.40 28.17 30.81
N GLN A 484 24.23 27.54 29.97
CA GLN A 484 24.35 26.08 30.03
C GLN A 484 25.76 25.66 29.62
N LYS A 485 26.46 25.08 30.61
CA LYS A 485 27.79 24.47 30.46
C LYS A 485 27.72 23.37 29.41
N GLN A 486 28.52 23.50 28.35
CA GLN A 486 28.86 22.44 27.41
C GLN A 486 29.57 21.30 28.15
N THR A 487 28.88 20.16 28.26
CA THR A 487 29.53 18.84 28.32
C THR A 487 29.45 18.27 26.92
N ILE A 488 30.59 18.25 26.23
CA ILE A 488 30.77 17.69 24.90
C ILE A 488 30.96 16.17 25.05
N PRO A 489 30.07 15.31 24.52
CA PRO A 489 30.38 13.90 24.36
C PRO A 489 31.33 13.75 23.17
N SER A 490 32.47 13.11 23.42
CA SER A 490 33.38 12.61 22.40
C SER A 490 32.78 11.39 21.69
N GLY A 491 32.29 11.57 20.47
CA GLY A 491 31.74 10.55 19.55
C GLY A 491 30.83 11.28 18.53
N LEU A 492 30.76 10.86 17.25
CA LEU A 492 29.78 11.52 16.36
C LEU A 492 28.39 11.29 16.96
N ALA A 493 27.59 12.35 17.04
CA ALA A 493 26.20 12.22 17.44
C ALA A 493 25.51 11.24 16.46
N ARG A 494 24.84 10.20 16.95
CA ARG A 494 24.05 9.24 16.14
C ARG A 494 24.86 8.33 15.19
N GLU A 495 25.75 7.52 15.75
CA GLU A 495 26.37 6.37 15.06
C GLU A 495 25.55 5.08 15.24
N LYS A 496 25.59 4.17 14.26
CA LYS A 496 24.93 2.86 14.33
C LYS A 496 25.77 1.76 13.67
N SER A 497 25.92 0.62 14.38
CA SER A 497 26.55 -0.59 13.83
C SER A 497 25.49 -1.45 13.13
N VAL A 498 25.74 -1.81 11.88
CA VAL A 498 24.85 -2.68 11.08
C VAL A 498 25.64 -3.87 10.56
N SER A 499 25.05 -5.05 10.73
CA SER A 499 25.44 -6.32 10.13
C SER A 499 24.71 -6.51 8.82
N ILE A 500 25.46 -6.84 7.76
CA ILE A 500 24.94 -7.07 6.40
C ILE A 500 25.13 -8.54 6.06
N ARG A 501 24.07 -9.21 5.58
CA ARG A 501 24.13 -10.57 5.05
C ARG A 501 23.39 -10.67 3.73
N VAL A 502 24.03 -11.25 2.72
CA VAL A 502 23.43 -11.52 1.42
C VAL A 502 23.13 -13.01 1.33
N GLN A 503 21.88 -13.36 1.06
CA GLN A 503 21.43 -14.76 0.98
C GLN A 503 20.72 -15.02 -0.33
N LYS A 504 20.85 -16.24 -0.83
CA LYS A 504 20.09 -16.71 -2.00
C LYS A 504 18.61 -16.86 -1.64
N MET A 505 17.72 -16.36 -2.51
CA MET A 505 16.30 -16.70 -2.45
C MET A 505 15.98 -17.91 -3.34
N LEU A 506 14.81 -18.51 -3.11
CA LEU A 506 14.27 -19.56 -3.98
C LEU A 506 14.24 -19.08 -5.44
N SER A 507 14.76 -19.91 -6.33
CA SER A 507 14.67 -19.66 -7.77
C SER A 507 13.26 -19.93 -8.30
N TYR A 508 12.92 -19.36 -9.46
CA TYR A 508 11.62 -19.61 -10.11
C TYR A 508 11.32 -21.09 -10.36
N SER A 509 12.35 -21.91 -10.59
CA SER A 509 12.18 -23.36 -10.75
C SER A 509 11.77 -24.08 -9.45
N GLU A 510 12.17 -23.54 -8.31
CA GLU A 510 11.90 -24.09 -6.98
C GLU A 510 10.50 -23.68 -6.48
N TYR A 511 9.86 -22.67 -7.07
CA TYR A 511 8.48 -22.26 -6.73
C TYR A 511 7.47 -23.35 -7.06
N VAL A 512 7.80 -24.27 -7.98
CA VAL A 512 6.92 -25.35 -8.43
C VAL A 512 6.42 -26.18 -7.25
N TRP A 513 7.31 -26.64 -6.37
CA TRP A 513 6.91 -27.55 -5.29
C TRP A 513 5.99 -26.90 -4.24
N PRO A 514 6.33 -25.72 -3.67
CA PRO A 514 5.43 -24.99 -2.78
C PRO A 514 4.10 -24.62 -3.43
N THR A 515 4.07 -24.37 -4.75
CA THR A 515 2.84 -24.01 -5.48
C THR A 515 1.92 -25.24 -5.67
N PHE A 516 2.47 -26.37 -6.12
CA PHE A 516 1.67 -27.57 -6.41
C PHE A 516 1.25 -28.35 -5.16
N PHE A 517 2.04 -28.31 -4.08
CA PHE A 517 1.76 -29.09 -2.87
C PHE A 517 0.38 -28.77 -2.23
N PRO A 518 0.01 -27.49 -1.99
CA PRO A 518 -1.32 -27.13 -1.51
C PRO A 518 -2.45 -27.49 -2.49
N LEU A 519 -2.21 -27.37 -3.81
CA LEU A 519 -3.20 -27.76 -4.82
C LEU A 519 -3.53 -29.25 -4.75
N ILE A 520 -2.51 -30.10 -4.54
CA ILE A 520 -2.72 -31.54 -4.34
C ILE A 520 -3.60 -31.78 -3.10
N ILE A 521 -3.30 -31.10 -1.98
CA ILE A 521 -4.11 -31.19 -0.77
C ILE A 521 -5.55 -30.76 -1.05
N TYR A 522 -5.75 -29.64 -1.77
CA TYR A 522 -7.08 -29.16 -2.13
C TYR A 522 -7.85 -30.16 -3.00
N VAL A 523 -7.20 -30.74 -4.02
CA VAL A 523 -7.80 -31.77 -4.86
C VAL A 523 -8.18 -33.01 -4.03
N VAL A 524 -7.32 -33.46 -3.12
CA VAL A 524 -7.61 -34.59 -2.22
C VAL A 524 -8.82 -34.27 -1.33
N VAL A 525 -8.88 -33.08 -0.72
CA VAL A 525 -10.01 -32.63 0.10
C VAL A 525 -11.30 -32.57 -0.72
N ILE A 526 -11.24 -32.06 -1.95
CA ILE A 526 -12.38 -32.01 -2.88
C ILE A 526 -12.86 -33.42 -3.22
N LEU A 527 -11.95 -34.34 -3.55
CA LEU A 527 -12.28 -35.73 -3.86
C LEU A 527 -12.91 -36.45 -2.67
N ILE A 528 -12.33 -36.31 -1.47
CA ILE A 528 -12.89 -36.88 -0.24
C ILE A 528 -14.29 -36.31 0.00
N THR A 529 -14.47 -35.00 -0.13
CA THR A 529 -15.77 -34.33 0.06
C THR A 529 -16.80 -34.83 -0.95
N PHE A 530 -16.41 -35.02 -2.21
CA PHE A 530 -17.29 -35.54 -3.26
C PHE A 530 -17.67 -37.01 -3.03
N VAL A 531 -16.71 -37.85 -2.61
CA VAL A 531 -16.97 -39.25 -2.24
C VAL A 531 -17.93 -39.32 -1.06
N VAL A 532 -17.70 -38.54 -0.02
CA VAL A 532 -18.58 -38.44 1.16
C VAL A 532 -19.97 -37.94 0.75
N TYR A 533 -20.05 -36.92 -0.10
CA TYR A 533 -21.31 -36.41 -0.65
C TYR A 533 -22.09 -37.49 -1.41
N ILE A 534 -21.44 -38.22 -2.34
CA ILE A 534 -22.06 -39.31 -3.09
C ILE A 534 -22.54 -40.42 -2.15
N TRP A 535 -21.71 -40.79 -1.16
CA TRP A 535 -22.04 -41.82 -0.19
C TRP A 535 -23.29 -41.44 0.62
N PHE A 536 -23.33 -40.23 1.17
CA PHE A 536 -24.52 -39.71 1.86
C PHE A 536 -25.73 -39.61 0.94
N HIS A 537 -25.55 -39.16 -0.31
CA HIS A 537 -26.63 -39.07 -1.28
C HIS A 537 -27.23 -40.45 -1.59
N ARG A 538 -26.38 -41.45 -1.86
CA ARG A 538 -26.80 -42.84 -2.12
C ARG A 538 -27.55 -43.45 -0.93
N GLU A 539 -27.04 -43.26 0.29
CA GLU A 539 -27.67 -43.82 1.48
C GLU A 539 -29.02 -43.13 1.79
N ASN A 540 -29.11 -41.82 1.58
CA ASN A 540 -30.38 -41.07 1.70
C ASN A 540 -31.42 -41.53 0.66
N VAL A 541 -31.02 -41.78 -0.60
CA VAL A 541 -31.92 -42.33 -1.62
C VAL A 541 -32.37 -43.75 -1.25
N ARG A 542 -31.44 -44.61 -0.82
CA ARG A 542 -31.75 -45.98 -0.38
C ARG A 542 -32.79 -46.00 0.75
N ARG A 543 -32.68 -45.08 1.71
CA ARG A 543 -33.66 -44.91 2.81
C ARG A 543 -35.02 -44.41 2.35
N TYR A 544 -35.05 -43.48 1.40
CA TYR A 544 -36.30 -42.98 0.85
C TYR A 544 -37.11 -44.10 0.19
N VAL A 545 -36.42 -44.95 -0.59
CA VAL A 545 -37.01 -46.11 -1.27
C VAL A 545 -37.49 -47.17 -0.28
N THR A 546 -36.76 -47.44 0.81
CA THR A 546 -37.17 -48.42 1.82
C THR A 546 -38.27 -47.93 2.76
N SER A 547 -38.32 -46.63 3.07
CA SER A 547 -39.37 -46.00 3.88
C SER A 547 -40.74 -46.01 3.20
N ASN A 548 -40.79 -45.86 1.87
CA ASN A 548 -42.05 -45.88 1.11
C ASN A 548 -42.66 -47.29 0.92
N LYS A 549 -41.99 -48.36 1.40
CA LYS A 549 -42.51 -49.73 1.35
C LYS A 549 -43.38 -50.14 2.54
N ARG A 550 -43.61 -49.29 3.55
CA ARG A 550 -44.47 -49.61 4.71
C ARG A 550 -45.74 -48.73 4.73
N PRO A 551 -46.96 -49.29 4.55
CA PRO A 551 -48.19 -48.53 4.72
C PRO A 551 -48.49 -48.37 6.22
N VAL A 552 -48.21 -47.20 6.77
CA VAL A 552 -48.59 -46.86 8.16
C VAL A 552 -49.97 -46.20 8.13
N VAL A 553 -51.03 -47.00 8.26
CA VAL A 553 -52.44 -46.53 8.24
C VAL A 553 -53.13 -46.66 9.60
N LYS A 554 -52.52 -47.19 10.66
CA LYS A 554 -53.29 -47.66 11.83
C LYS A 554 -53.28 -46.83 13.12
N SER A 555 -52.67 -45.64 13.21
CA SER A 555 -52.64 -44.91 14.50
C SER A 555 -52.96 -43.41 14.49
N PHE A 556 -53.37 -42.81 13.37
CA PHE A 556 -53.51 -41.34 13.27
C PHE A 556 -54.95 -40.80 13.41
N LEU A 557 -55.94 -41.63 13.73
CA LEU A 557 -57.36 -41.21 13.77
C LEU A 557 -57.83 -40.64 15.12
N ARG A 558 -56.95 -40.22 16.05
CA ARG A 558 -57.39 -39.84 17.40
C ARG A 558 -56.98 -38.48 17.97
N SER A 559 -56.41 -37.55 17.21
CA SER A 559 -56.19 -36.21 17.77
C SER A 559 -56.21 -35.07 16.74
N GLU A 560 -57.17 -34.19 16.97
CA GLU A 560 -57.21 -32.75 16.65
C GLU A 560 -57.61 -32.29 15.23
N LYS A 561 -58.87 -31.82 15.19
CA LYS A 561 -59.34 -30.61 14.49
C LYS A 561 -58.26 -29.53 14.48
N TYR A 562 -57.81 -29.04 13.31
CA TYR A 562 -57.63 -27.61 12.98
C TYR A 562 -57.34 -27.46 11.46
N ILE A 563 -58.28 -26.80 10.78
CA ILE A 563 -58.18 -25.97 9.57
C ILE A 563 -57.42 -26.56 8.36
N CYS A 564 -58.17 -27.22 7.48
CA CYS A 564 -57.87 -27.28 6.06
C CYS A 564 -58.49 -26.03 5.40
N SER A 565 -57.67 -25.13 4.84
CA SER A 565 -58.16 -24.16 3.85
C SER A 565 -57.41 -24.32 2.53
N SER A 566 -58.21 -24.40 1.47
CA SER A 566 -57.86 -24.44 0.06
C SER A 566 -56.71 -23.49 -0.31
N SER A 567 -55.54 -24.02 -0.68
CA SER A 567 -54.43 -23.16 -1.15
C SER A 567 -53.37 -23.90 -2.01
N HIS A 568 -53.76 -24.91 -2.80
CA HIS A 568 -52.79 -25.57 -3.69
C HIS A 568 -52.28 -24.67 -4.85
N GLU A 569 -53.03 -23.65 -5.29
CA GLU A 569 -52.56 -22.63 -6.25
C GLU A 569 -51.82 -21.46 -5.58
N VAL A 570 -52.18 -21.15 -4.34
CA VAL A 570 -51.58 -20.04 -3.57
C VAL A 570 -50.17 -20.38 -3.07
N ASP A 571 -49.85 -21.67 -2.87
CA ASP A 571 -48.52 -22.11 -2.43
C ASP A 571 -47.45 -22.09 -3.54
N GLY A 572 -47.83 -22.26 -4.81
CA GLY A 572 -46.91 -22.19 -5.95
C GLY A 572 -46.43 -20.76 -6.22
N TRP A 573 -47.37 -19.81 -6.31
CA TRP A 573 -47.07 -18.39 -6.49
C TRP A 573 -46.27 -17.79 -5.32
N LYS A 574 -46.60 -18.18 -4.07
CA LYS A 574 -45.83 -17.76 -2.89
C LYS A 574 -44.39 -18.31 -2.92
N ARG A 575 -44.18 -19.53 -3.44
CA ARG A 575 -42.85 -20.15 -3.54
C ARG A 575 -41.98 -19.51 -4.62
N GLU A 576 -42.48 -19.33 -5.84
CA GLU A 576 -41.74 -18.62 -6.91
C GLU A 576 -41.35 -17.21 -6.48
N LYS A 577 -42.27 -16.52 -5.78
CA LYS A 577 -41.99 -15.22 -5.17
C LYS A 577 -40.84 -15.32 -4.15
N LEU A 578 -40.84 -16.29 -3.23
CA LEU A 578 -39.77 -16.49 -2.24
C LEU A 578 -38.41 -16.89 -2.88
N GLU A 579 -38.42 -17.68 -3.95
CA GLU A 579 -37.22 -18.05 -4.73
C GLU A 579 -36.62 -16.84 -5.43
N SER A 580 -37.46 -16.08 -6.14
CA SER A 580 -37.10 -14.81 -6.75
C SER A 580 -36.52 -13.85 -5.72
N LYS A 581 -37.17 -13.75 -4.54
CA LYS A 581 -36.67 -12.91 -3.44
C LYS A 581 -35.30 -13.34 -2.96
N SER A 582 -35.10 -14.63 -2.69
CA SER A 582 -33.81 -15.19 -2.24
C SER A 582 -32.68 -14.95 -3.24
N SER A 583 -32.95 -15.04 -4.56
CA SER A 583 -31.95 -14.77 -5.60
C SER A 583 -31.45 -13.32 -5.61
N ARG A 584 -32.20 -12.36 -5.05
CA ARG A 584 -31.79 -10.95 -4.99
C ARG A 584 -30.58 -10.72 -4.11
N TYR A 585 -30.36 -11.57 -3.09
CA TYR A 585 -29.14 -11.50 -2.26
C TYR A 585 -27.87 -11.62 -3.10
N LEU A 586 -27.84 -12.55 -4.06
CA LEU A 586 -26.70 -12.76 -4.94
C LEU A 586 -26.49 -11.57 -5.87
N TRP A 587 -27.55 -11.08 -6.52
CA TRP A 587 -27.44 -9.95 -7.44
C TRP A 587 -27.00 -8.65 -6.75
N LEU A 588 -27.49 -8.39 -5.53
CA LEU A 588 -27.04 -7.25 -4.72
C LEU A 588 -25.57 -7.38 -4.35
N LEU A 589 -25.13 -8.57 -3.92
CA LEU A 589 -23.74 -8.81 -3.57
C LEU A 589 -22.80 -8.69 -4.78
N ILE A 590 -23.21 -9.19 -5.96
CA ILE A 590 -22.46 -9.01 -7.22
C ILE A 590 -22.34 -7.51 -7.55
N THR A 591 -23.42 -6.75 -7.38
CA THR A 591 -23.39 -5.29 -7.61
C THR A 591 -22.38 -4.63 -6.68
N VAL A 592 -22.42 -4.94 -5.38
CA VAL A 592 -21.45 -4.43 -4.40
C VAL A 592 -20.02 -4.82 -4.80
N ALA A 593 -19.77 -6.07 -5.18
CA ALA A 593 -18.46 -6.54 -5.61
C ALA A 593 -17.88 -5.74 -6.79
N ILE A 594 -18.68 -5.46 -7.82
CA ILE A 594 -18.25 -4.68 -8.98
C ILE A 594 -17.84 -3.26 -8.55
N PHE A 595 -18.66 -2.58 -7.75
CA PHE A 595 -18.36 -1.24 -7.27
C PHE A 595 -17.16 -1.20 -6.32
N TYR A 596 -16.86 -2.30 -5.62
CA TYR A 596 -15.69 -2.43 -4.77
C TYR A 596 -14.40 -2.69 -5.56
N CYS A 597 -14.43 -3.54 -6.59
CA CYS A 597 -13.23 -3.86 -7.36
C CYS A 597 -12.66 -2.68 -8.14
N ILE A 598 -13.51 -1.76 -8.63
CA ILE A 598 -13.07 -0.59 -9.42
C ILE A 598 -12.05 0.28 -8.64
N PRO A 599 -12.37 0.82 -7.45
CA PRO A 599 -11.44 1.64 -6.69
C PRO A 599 -10.22 0.86 -6.19
N VAL A 600 -10.37 -0.43 -5.83
CA VAL A 600 -9.26 -1.30 -5.42
C VAL A 600 -8.15 -1.31 -6.47
N PHE A 601 -8.49 -1.63 -7.71
CA PHE A 601 -7.49 -1.70 -8.79
C PHE A 601 -6.94 -0.32 -9.15
N GLN A 602 -7.76 0.74 -9.10
CA GLN A 602 -7.29 2.10 -9.34
C GLN A 602 -6.23 2.52 -8.32
N LEU A 603 -6.46 2.25 -7.03
CA LEU A 603 -5.52 2.57 -5.96
C LEU A 603 -4.24 1.74 -6.06
N ILE A 604 -4.35 0.43 -6.24
CA ILE A 604 -3.19 -0.46 -6.38
C ILE A 604 -2.30 -0.02 -7.55
N ILE A 605 -2.88 0.24 -8.72
CA ILE A 605 -2.13 0.70 -9.89
C ILE A 605 -1.46 2.05 -9.63
N ASN A 606 -2.12 2.95 -8.91
CA ASN A 606 -1.55 4.25 -8.55
C ASN A 606 -0.35 4.10 -7.61
N TYR A 607 -0.50 3.35 -6.51
CA TYR A 607 0.57 3.15 -5.54
C TYR A 607 1.76 2.40 -6.12
N LEU A 608 1.53 1.32 -6.88
CA LEU A 608 2.60 0.65 -7.61
C LEU A 608 3.30 1.61 -8.59
N GLY A 609 2.54 2.47 -9.27
CA GLY A 609 3.09 3.48 -10.16
C GLY A 609 4.01 4.48 -9.46
N ILE A 610 3.73 4.80 -8.18
CA ILE A 610 4.60 5.64 -7.35
C ILE A 610 5.85 4.86 -6.96
N VAL A 611 5.71 3.68 -6.36
CA VAL A 611 6.83 2.81 -5.92
C VAL A 611 7.82 2.55 -7.06
N TYR A 612 7.34 2.20 -8.27
CA TYR A 612 8.22 1.95 -9.41
C TYR A 612 8.89 3.21 -9.99
N ARG A 613 8.35 4.40 -9.73
CA ARG A 613 8.93 5.67 -10.23
C ARG A 613 9.87 6.32 -9.23
N THR A 614 9.53 6.29 -7.94
CA THR A 614 10.31 6.92 -6.86
C THR A 614 11.29 5.95 -6.21
N GLY A 615 11.11 4.65 -6.40
CA GLY A 615 11.89 3.62 -5.72
C GLY A 615 11.54 3.45 -4.24
N GLU A 616 10.51 4.15 -3.74
CA GLU A 616 10.15 4.20 -2.32
C GLU A 616 9.40 2.92 -1.88
N GLN A 617 10.08 2.08 -1.12
CA GLN A 617 9.52 0.81 -0.62
C GLN A 617 8.80 0.99 0.74
N ASP A 618 8.74 2.21 1.28
CA ASP A 618 8.01 2.53 2.51
C ASP A 618 6.49 2.66 2.30
N ILE A 619 6.02 2.70 1.04
CA ILE A 619 4.60 2.82 0.68
C ILE A 619 3.83 1.51 0.93
N CYS A 620 4.46 0.36 0.68
CA CYS A 620 3.83 -0.96 0.75
C CYS A 620 4.46 -1.79 1.87
N TYR A 621 3.64 -2.28 2.79
CA TYR A 621 4.05 -2.93 4.04
C TYR A 621 4.14 -4.45 3.89
N TYR A 622 5.22 -4.94 3.30
CA TYR A 622 5.43 -6.38 3.14
C TYR A 622 6.13 -7.01 4.36
N ASN A 623 6.05 -8.34 4.44
CA ASN A 623 7.04 -9.11 5.16
C ASN A 623 8.25 -9.32 4.22
N ASN A 624 9.16 -8.36 4.16
CA ASN A 624 10.28 -8.35 3.21
C ASN A 624 11.18 -9.58 3.35
N LEU A 625 11.24 -10.21 4.53
CA LEU A 625 12.02 -11.43 4.77
C LEU A 625 11.36 -12.70 4.22
N CYS A 626 10.07 -12.64 3.85
CA CYS A 626 9.31 -13.71 3.22
C CYS A 626 8.49 -13.21 2.01
N SER A 627 8.97 -12.18 1.30
CA SER A 627 8.30 -11.68 0.10
C SER A 627 9.01 -12.21 -1.14
N LEU A 628 8.34 -13.12 -1.86
CA LEU A 628 8.93 -13.82 -3.01
C LEU A 628 8.43 -13.20 -4.32
N PRO A 629 9.33 -12.61 -5.13
CA PRO A 629 8.92 -11.94 -6.36
C PRO A 629 8.57 -12.93 -7.47
N LEU A 630 7.62 -12.56 -8.32
CA LEU A 630 7.35 -13.20 -9.60
C LEU A 630 7.14 -12.15 -10.68
N ASN A 631 8.16 -11.93 -11.51
CA ASN A 631 8.18 -10.91 -12.57
C ASN A 631 7.96 -9.47 -12.06
N LYS A 632 6.71 -8.97 -12.06
CA LYS A 632 6.37 -7.60 -11.63
C LYS A 632 5.58 -7.59 -10.33
N ILE A 633 5.47 -8.73 -9.68
CA ILE A 633 4.74 -8.91 -8.45
C ILE A 633 5.81 -9.16 -7.39
N MET A 634 5.95 -8.27 -6.42
CA MET A 634 6.98 -8.42 -5.38
C MET A 634 6.62 -9.52 -4.37
N ASP A 635 5.32 -9.73 -4.12
CA ASP A 635 4.82 -10.58 -3.04
C ASP A 635 3.92 -11.72 -3.52
N PHE A 636 4.45 -12.55 -4.43
CA PHE A 636 3.66 -13.56 -5.14
C PHE A 636 3.10 -14.66 -4.22
N ASN A 637 3.87 -15.07 -3.21
CA ASN A 637 3.49 -16.14 -2.29
C ASN A 637 2.19 -15.81 -1.52
N HIS A 638 2.08 -14.59 -0.98
CA HIS A 638 0.88 -14.14 -0.26
C HIS A 638 -0.34 -13.93 -1.17
N ILE A 639 -0.13 -13.56 -2.43
CA ILE A 639 -1.20 -13.54 -3.43
C ILE A 639 -1.66 -14.96 -3.75
N TYR A 640 -0.72 -15.89 -3.90
CA TYR A 640 -1.01 -17.26 -4.30
C TYR A 640 -1.71 -18.06 -3.21
N SER A 641 -1.37 -17.89 -1.93
CA SER A 641 -2.00 -18.64 -0.82
C SER A 641 -3.53 -18.48 -0.79
N ASN A 642 -4.03 -17.34 -1.28
CA ASN A 642 -5.45 -17.02 -1.42
C ASN A 642 -6.20 -17.80 -2.52
N ILE A 643 -5.52 -18.54 -3.40
CA ILE A 643 -6.15 -19.36 -4.46
C ILE A 643 -7.16 -20.37 -3.89
N GLY A 644 -6.93 -20.80 -2.65
CA GLY A 644 -7.81 -21.67 -1.91
C GLY A 644 -9.24 -21.12 -1.78
N TYR A 645 -9.40 -19.86 -1.39
CA TYR A 645 -10.70 -19.21 -1.27
C TYR A 645 -11.47 -19.21 -2.60
N LEU A 646 -10.77 -18.96 -3.71
CA LEU A 646 -11.36 -18.98 -5.05
C LEU A 646 -11.88 -20.37 -5.41
N ILE A 647 -11.07 -21.41 -5.20
CA ILE A 647 -11.43 -22.80 -5.51
C ILE A 647 -12.63 -23.25 -4.66
N PHE A 648 -12.56 -23.06 -3.34
CA PHE A 648 -13.61 -23.51 -2.42
C PHE A 648 -14.89 -22.67 -2.55
N GLY A 649 -14.80 -21.39 -2.90
CA GLY A 649 -15.95 -20.54 -3.24
C GLY A 649 -16.70 -21.05 -4.47
N VAL A 650 -15.99 -21.39 -5.55
CA VAL A 650 -16.58 -22.00 -6.75
C VAL A 650 -17.16 -23.38 -6.42
N LEU A 651 -16.43 -24.21 -5.67
CA LEU A 651 -16.88 -25.52 -5.24
C LEU A 651 -18.19 -25.44 -4.44
N PHE A 652 -18.31 -24.48 -3.53
CA PHE A 652 -19.52 -24.21 -2.76
C PHE A 652 -20.72 -23.92 -3.68
N ILE A 653 -20.52 -23.05 -4.68
CA ILE A 653 -21.54 -22.69 -5.67
C ILE A 653 -21.97 -23.94 -6.45
N VAL A 654 -21.01 -24.76 -6.90
CA VAL A 654 -21.28 -26.02 -7.63
C VAL A 654 -22.07 -27.00 -6.76
N PHE A 655 -21.70 -27.20 -5.49
CA PHE A 655 -22.47 -28.06 -4.59
C PHE A 655 -23.88 -27.55 -4.34
N THR A 656 -24.05 -26.23 -4.24
CA THR A 656 -25.37 -25.59 -4.13
C THR A 656 -26.22 -25.86 -5.37
N LEU A 657 -25.63 -25.75 -6.56
CA LEU A 657 -26.26 -26.05 -7.84
C LEU A 657 -26.69 -27.52 -7.97
N ILE A 658 -25.78 -28.46 -7.68
CA ILE A 658 -26.07 -29.90 -7.72
C ILE A 658 -27.23 -30.22 -6.76
N ARG A 659 -27.22 -29.65 -5.55
CA ARG A 659 -28.29 -29.84 -4.57
C ARG A 659 -29.62 -29.30 -5.08
N GLN A 660 -29.64 -28.07 -5.60
CA GLN A 660 -30.85 -27.44 -6.13
C GLN A 660 -31.48 -28.33 -7.22
N ARG A 661 -30.69 -28.72 -8.23
CA ARG A 661 -31.14 -29.57 -9.34
C ARG A 661 -31.64 -30.94 -8.87
N THR A 662 -30.95 -31.56 -7.92
CA THR A 662 -31.34 -32.86 -7.36
C THR A 662 -32.70 -32.79 -6.65
N MET A 663 -32.94 -31.72 -5.90
CA MET A 663 -34.19 -31.54 -5.14
C MET A 663 -35.36 -31.16 -6.07
N GLU A 664 -35.12 -30.33 -7.09
CA GLU A 664 -36.08 -30.02 -8.15
C GLU A 664 -36.49 -31.29 -8.92
N GLY A 665 -35.51 -32.11 -9.34
CA GLY A 665 -35.76 -33.38 -10.04
C GLY A 665 -36.58 -34.37 -9.22
N ARG A 666 -36.31 -34.49 -7.90
CA ARG A 666 -37.10 -35.34 -6.99
C ARG A 666 -38.55 -34.86 -6.86
N ARG A 667 -38.78 -33.54 -6.78
CA ARG A 667 -40.12 -32.96 -6.74
C ARG A 667 -40.88 -33.21 -8.04
N GLY A 668 -40.23 -33.02 -9.20
CA GLY A 668 -40.81 -33.31 -10.51
C GLY A 668 -41.24 -34.78 -10.65
N PHE A 669 -40.39 -35.72 -10.23
CA PHE A 669 -40.71 -37.16 -10.23
C PHE A 669 -41.89 -37.52 -9.32
N PHE A 670 -41.96 -36.94 -8.11
CA PHE A 670 -43.03 -37.21 -7.14
C PHE A 670 -44.39 -36.68 -7.61
N VAL A 671 -44.41 -35.50 -8.23
CA VAL A 671 -45.63 -34.92 -8.82
C VAL A 671 -46.11 -35.73 -10.04
N PHE A 672 -45.18 -36.26 -10.86
CA PHE A 672 -45.51 -37.03 -12.06
C PHE A 672 -46.06 -38.44 -11.76
N GLN A 673 -45.53 -39.14 -10.75
CA GLN A 673 -46.03 -40.48 -10.37
C GLN A 673 -47.34 -40.47 -9.57
N ILE A 674 -47.61 -39.42 -8.78
CA ILE A 674 -48.76 -39.41 -7.85
C ILE A 674 -49.99 -38.73 -8.43
N LYS A 675 -49.84 -37.79 -9.40
CA LYS A 675 -50.99 -37.12 -10.05
C LYS A 675 -52.03 -38.08 -10.67
N PRO A 676 -51.66 -39.16 -11.39
CA PRO A 676 -52.67 -40.03 -12.00
C PRO A 676 -53.34 -40.99 -10.99
N VAL A 677 -52.70 -41.30 -9.85
CA VAL A 677 -53.22 -42.27 -8.85
C VAL A 677 -54.05 -41.59 -7.76
N CYS A 678 -53.78 -40.31 -7.46
CA CYS A 678 -54.46 -39.58 -6.40
C CYS A 678 -55.70 -38.79 -6.88
N CYS A 679 -56.03 -38.75 -8.17
CA CYS A 679 -57.23 -38.05 -8.64
C CYS A 679 -58.53 -38.88 -8.54
N SER A 680 -58.47 -40.18 -8.23
CA SER A 680 -59.66 -41.03 -8.14
C SER A 680 -60.08 -41.42 -6.71
N LEU A 681 -59.34 -41.02 -5.66
CA LEU A 681 -59.54 -41.55 -4.31
C LEU A 681 -59.38 -40.52 -3.17
N LEU A 682 -59.71 -39.24 -3.39
CA LEU A 682 -59.18 -38.15 -2.57
C LEU A 682 -60.22 -37.12 -2.11
N ASP A 683 -61.29 -37.60 -1.49
CA ASP A 683 -62.16 -36.78 -0.61
C ASP A 683 -62.01 -37.13 0.88
N THR A 684 -61.23 -38.16 1.25
CA THR A 684 -61.19 -38.67 2.63
C THR A 684 -59.81 -38.87 3.24
N LEU A 685 -58.72 -38.55 2.55
CA LEU A 685 -57.36 -38.68 3.08
C LEU A 685 -56.68 -37.31 3.23
N PRO A 686 -56.30 -36.87 4.45
CA PRO A 686 -55.44 -35.70 4.59
C PRO A 686 -54.08 -36.03 3.96
N ARG A 687 -53.78 -35.35 2.84
CA ARG A 687 -52.47 -35.44 2.17
C ARG A 687 -51.39 -35.04 3.17
N ARG A 688 -50.29 -35.81 3.22
CA ARG A 688 -49.06 -35.42 3.95
C ARG A 688 -48.63 -34.04 3.47
N VAL A 689 -48.89 -33.02 4.27
CA VAL A 689 -48.22 -31.72 4.16
C VAL A 689 -46.79 -31.94 4.64
N GLU A 690 -45.81 -31.74 3.76
CA GLU A 690 -44.40 -31.83 4.13
C GLU A 690 -44.05 -30.66 5.05
N TYR A 691 -43.99 -30.91 6.37
CA TYR A 691 -43.49 -29.93 7.34
C TYR A 691 -41.97 -29.70 7.14
N GLY A 692 -41.57 -28.45 6.96
CA GLY A 692 -40.17 -28.00 6.87
C GLY A 692 -40.04 -26.54 6.39
N THR A 693 -38.95 -25.86 6.76
CA THR A 693 -38.65 -24.50 6.28
C THR A 693 -38.24 -24.51 4.79
N PHE A 694 -38.50 -23.41 4.07
CA PHE A 694 -38.24 -23.30 2.63
C PHE A 694 -36.73 -23.23 2.31
N ASP A 695 -36.26 -24.02 1.33
CA ASP A 695 -34.85 -24.04 0.91
C ASP A 695 -34.50 -22.79 0.09
N GLN A 696 -33.96 -21.78 0.74
CA GLN A 696 -33.47 -20.55 0.10
C GLN A 696 -32.04 -20.76 -0.47
N TYR A 697 -31.95 -21.17 -1.74
CA TYR A 697 -30.67 -21.40 -2.43
C TYR A 697 -29.90 -20.10 -2.75
N GLY A 698 -30.59 -18.97 -2.92
CA GLY A 698 -29.96 -17.68 -3.25
C GLY A 698 -28.93 -17.23 -2.22
N ILE A 699 -29.20 -17.41 -0.92
CA ILE A 699 -28.24 -17.07 0.16
C ILE A 699 -27.02 -17.99 0.14
N PHE A 700 -27.19 -19.28 -0.19
CA PHE A 700 -26.06 -20.19 -0.33
C PHE A 700 -25.17 -19.80 -1.52
N TYR A 701 -25.75 -19.41 -2.65
CA TYR A 701 -24.98 -18.84 -3.76
C TYR A 701 -24.26 -17.55 -3.34
N SER A 702 -24.92 -16.67 -2.57
CA SER A 702 -24.28 -15.47 -2.03
C SER A 702 -23.11 -15.78 -1.10
N MET A 703 -23.21 -16.80 -0.24
CA MET A 703 -22.11 -17.20 0.64
C MET A 703 -20.91 -17.75 -0.14
N GLY A 704 -21.15 -18.60 -1.15
CA GLY A 704 -20.08 -19.11 -2.02
C GLY A 704 -19.42 -18.00 -2.85
N PHE A 705 -20.21 -17.05 -3.34
CA PHE A 705 -19.70 -15.87 -4.06
C PHE A 705 -18.94 -14.92 -3.13
N ALA A 706 -19.41 -14.71 -1.89
CA ALA A 706 -18.70 -13.91 -0.90
C ALA A 706 -17.33 -14.51 -0.58
N LEU A 707 -17.23 -15.84 -0.43
CA LEU A 707 -15.97 -16.54 -0.20
C LEU A 707 -15.00 -16.41 -1.39
N PHE A 708 -15.53 -16.45 -2.62
CA PHE A 708 -14.74 -16.18 -3.82
C PHE A 708 -14.22 -14.74 -3.84
N MET A 709 -15.08 -13.76 -3.55
CA MET A 709 -14.69 -12.34 -3.54
C MET A 709 -13.71 -12.01 -2.42
N GLU A 710 -13.83 -12.68 -1.26
CA GLU A 710 -12.86 -12.61 -0.16
C GLU A 710 -11.45 -12.96 -0.65
N GLY A 711 -11.29 -14.12 -1.30
CA GLY A 711 -10.01 -14.55 -1.84
C GLY A 711 -9.45 -13.60 -2.89
N PHE A 712 -10.32 -13.07 -3.75
CA PHE A 712 -9.91 -12.15 -4.81
C PHE A 712 -9.42 -10.81 -4.26
N LEU A 713 -10.12 -10.24 -3.28
CA LEU A 713 -9.77 -8.95 -2.70
C LEU A 713 -8.61 -9.07 -1.70
N SER A 714 -8.51 -10.17 -0.94
CA SER A 714 -7.37 -10.45 -0.08
C SER A 714 -6.08 -10.66 -0.90
N ALA A 715 -6.16 -11.37 -2.03
CA ALA A 715 -5.05 -11.47 -2.97
C ALA A 715 -4.67 -10.10 -3.56
N SER A 716 -5.65 -9.21 -3.79
CA SER A 716 -5.38 -7.87 -4.32
C SER A 716 -4.69 -6.97 -3.29
N TYR A 717 -4.97 -7.13 -1.99
CA TYR A 717 -4.33 -6.38 -0.92
C TYR A 717 -2.81 -6.61 -0.89
N HIS A 718 -2.37 -7.88 -1.03
CA HIS A 718 -0.94 -8.26 -1.05
C HIS A 718 -0.17 -7.79 -2.27
N ILE A 719 -0.82 -7.15 -3.27
CA ILE A 719 -0.11 -6.48 -4.36
C ILE A 719 0.60 -5.20 -3.86
N CYS A 720 -0.01 -4.48 -2.92
CA CYS A 720 0.61 -3.37 -2.19
C CYS A 720 -0.17 -3.14 -0.88
N PRO A 721 0.22 -3.81 0.20
CA PRO A 721 -0.47 -3.73 1.48
C PRO A 721 -0.27 -2.34 2.10
N ASN A 722 -1.36 -1.61 2.28
CA ASN A 722 -1.36 -0.30 2.92
C ASN A 722 -2.73 0.03 3.53
N LYS A 723 -2.81 1.11 4.30
CA LYS A 723 -4.03 1.56 4.99
C LYS A 723 -5.24 1.77 4.07
N ALA A 724 -5.02 2.25 2.84
CA ALA A 724 -6.10 2.50 1.87
C ALA A 724 -6.65 1.20 1.28
N ASN A 725 -5.79 0.20 1.09
CA ASN A 725 -6.14 -1.09 0.49
C ASN A 725 -6.70 -2.11 1.51
N PHE A 726 -6.44 -1.92 2.81
CA PHE A 726 -6.88 -2.84 3.87
C PHE A 726 -8.40 -2.97 4.03
N GLN A 727 -9.20 -1.98 3.64
CA GLN A 727 -10.64 -2.00 3.94
C GLN A 727 -11.45 -2.95 3.04
N TYR A 728 -10.84 -3.45 1.96
CA TYR A 728 -11.57 -4.11 0.88
C TYR A 728 -11.83 -5.60 1.13
N ASP A 729 -10.87 -6.33 1.67
CA ASP A 729 -11.02 -7.75 2.04
C ASP A 729 -11.97 -7.90 3.24
N THR A 730 -11.75 -7.10 4.29
CA THR A 730 -12.50 -7.12 5.55
C THR A 730 -14.00 -6.89 5.34
N SER A 731 -14.39 -6.14 4.31
CA SER A 731 -15.80 -5.89 3.95
C SER A 731 -16.55 -7.18 3.56
N PHE A 732 -15.89 -8.12 2.86
CA PHE A 732 -16.49 -9.39 2.48
C PHE A 732 -16.50 -10.39 3.63
N MET A 733 -15.55 -10.30 4.57
CA MET A 733 -15.62 -11.01 5.85
C MET A 733 -16.89 -10.62 6.63
N TYR A 734 -17.23 -9.33 6.70
CA TYR A 734 -18.48 -8.88 7.33
C TYR A 734 -19.71 -9.42 6.60
N ALA A 735 -19.72 -9.35 5.27
CA ALA A 735 -20.82 -9.87 4.47
C ALA A 735 -21.03 -11.37 4.73
N MET A 736 -19.96 -12.16 4.77
CA MET A 736 -20.01 -13.59 5.09
C MET A 736 -20.55 -13.85 6.50
N ALA A 737 -20.11 -13.08 7.51
CA ALA A 737 -20.59 -13.23 8.88
C ALA A 737 -22.11 -12.95 8.99
N VAL A 738 -22.58 -11.86 8.37
CA VAL A 738 -24.01 -11.48 8.36
C VAL A 738 -24.86 -12.48 7.58
N LEU A 739 -24.43 -12.91 6.38
CA LEU A 739 -25.13 -13.90 5.58
C LEU A 739 -25.21 -15.26 6.30
N SER A 740 -24.13 -15.67 6.97
CA SER A 740 -24.09 -16.90 7.79
C SER A 740 -25.08 -16.81 8.94
N TYR A 741 -25.11 -15.68 9.65
CA TYR A 741 -26.04 -15.44 10.75
C TYR A 741 -27.50 -15.52 10.27
N VAL A 742 -27.85 -14.77 9.22
CA VAL A 742 -29.20 -14.79 8.62
C VAL A 742 -29.58 -16.20 8.21
N LYS A 743 -28.64 -16.97 7.64
CA LYS A 743 -28.91 -18.34 7.20
C LYS A 743 -29.19 -19.29 8.36
N ILE A 744 -28.40 -19.20 9.44
CA ILE A 744 -28.61 -20.05 10.63
C ILE A 744 -29.99 -19.78 11.24
N TYR A 745 -30.40 -18.50 11.29
CA TYR A 745 -31.72 -18.10 11.80
C TYR A 745 -32.85 -18.71 10.96
N GLN A 746 -32.75 -18.63 9.63
CA GLN A 746 -33.75 -19.19 8.71
C GLN A 746 -33.89 -20.72 8.78
N PHE A 747 -32.92 -21.45 9.33
CA PHE A 747 -33.09 -22.90 9.54
C PHE A 747 -34.22 -23.22 10.53
N ARG A 748 -34.54 -22.30 11.46
CA ARG A 748 -35.57 -22.49 12.49
C ARG A 748 -36.82 -21.64 12.27
N HIS A 749 -36.70 -20.55 11.53
CA HIS A 749 -37.77 -19.58 11.32
C HIS A 749 -38.17 -19.52 9.85
N PHE A 750 -39.48 -19.60 9.57
CA PHE A 750 -40.02 -19.52 8.21
C PHE A 750 -39.94 -18.09 7.61
N LEU A 751 -39.70 -17.08 8.46
CA LEU A 751 -39.72 -15.67 8.07
C LEU A 751 -38.52 -15.28 7.19
N TYR A 752 -38.85 -14.62 6.09
CA TYR A 752 -37.91 -14.07 5.12
C TYR A 752 -37.42 -12.70 5.59
N MET A 753 -36.16 -12.59 6.01
CA MET A 753 -35.49 -11.30 6.19
C MET A 753 -35.43 -10.58 4.83
N ASN A 754 -35.86 -9.33 4.78
CA ASN A 754 -35.76 -8.53 3.56
C ASN A 754 -34.28 -8.32 3.20
N GLU A 755 -33.90 -8.65 1.96
CA GLU A 755 -32.52 -8.49 1.49
C GLU A 755 -32.05 -7.05 1.61
N LEU A 756 -32.90 -6.06 1.30
CA LEU A 756 -32.55 -4.65 1.39
C LEU A 756 -32.20 -4.25 2.83
N MET A 757 -32.91 -4.79 3.83
CA MET A 757 -32.65 -4.49 5.24
C MET A 757 -31.32 -5.09 5.71
N ALA A 758 -31.00 -6.31 5.26
CA ALA A 758 -29.73 -6.95 5.59
C ALA A 758 -28.53 -6.19 4.99
N PHE A 759 -28.62 -5.78 3.72
CA PHE A 759 -27.56 -5.01 3.07
C PHE A 759 -27.50 -3.55 3.54
N LEU A 760 -28.62 -2.93 3.94
CA LEU A 760 -28.63 -1.60 4.56
C LEU A 760 -27.93 -1.62 5.92
N LEU A 761 -28.18 -2.65 6.74
CA LEU A 761 -27.47 -2.84 8.01
C LEU A 761 -25.97 -3.02 7.77
N LEU A 762 -25.59 -3.85 6.79
CA LEU A 762 -24.19 -4.04 6.40
C LEU A 762 -23.56 -2.73 5.93
N ALA A 763 -24.25 -1.94 5.09
CA ALA A 763 -23.77 -0.64 4.63
C ALA A 763 -23.58 0.36 5.77
N LEU A 764 -24.48 0.36 6.77
CA LEU A 764 -24.35 1.22 7.95
C LEU A 764 -23.16 0.81 8.83
N VAL A 765 -22.97 -0.50 9.05
CA VAL A 765 -21.78 -1.03 9.75
C VAL A 765 -20.49 -0.65 9.01
N LEU A 766 -20.45 -0.83 7.68
CA LEU A 766 -19.32 -0.44 6.84
C LEU A 766 -19.04 1.06 6.92
N THR A 767 -20.07 1.89 6.81
CA THR A 767 -19.95 3.36 6.92
C THR A 767 -19.36 3.75 8.28
N CYS A 768 -19.86 3.17 9.37
CA CYS A 768 -19.28 3.35 10.70
C CYS A 768 -17.81 2.93 10.73
N THR A 769 -17.45 1.79 10.13
CA THR A 769 -16.05 1.31 10.12
C THR A 769 -15.09 2.26 9.41
N VAL A 770 -15.50 2.82 8.27
CA VAL A 770 -14.69 3.80 7.51
C VAL A 770 -14.43 5.04 8.35
N PHE A 771 -15.47 5.63 8.96
CA PHE A 771 -15.27 6.81 9.82
C PHE A 771 -14.42 6.49 11.07
N GLY A 772 -14.56 5.29 11.64
CA GLY A 772 -13.75 4.81 12.76
C GLY A 772 -12.25 4.68 12.41
N LEU A 773 -11.91 4.47 11.13
CA LEU A 773 -10.52 4.37 10.66
C LEU A 773 -9.85 5.74 10.46
N PHE A 774 -10.62 6.78 10.12
CA PHE A 774 -10.08 8.14 9.93
C PHE A 774 -10.06 8.99 11.20
N SER A 775 -10.83 8.62 12.23
CA SER A 775 -10.86 9.36 13.48
C SER A 775 -9.90 8.80 14.53
N THR A 776 -8.96 9.62 14.97
CA THR A 776 -8.04 9.32 16.09
C THR A 776 -8.63 9.63 17.46
N SER A 777 -9.76 10.35 17.54
CA SER A 777 -10.39 10.76 18.80
C SER A 777 -10.93 9.58 19.60
N LEU A 778 -10.50 9.48 20.87
CA LEU A 778 -11.00 8.49 21.83
C LEU A 778 -12.53 8.60 22.03
N ALA A 779 -13.06 9.82 22.12
CA ALA A 779 -14.49 10.05 22.29
C ALA A 779 -15.30 9.53 21.09
N TYR A 780 -14.74 9.66 19.88
CA TYR A 780 -15.37 9.14 18.67
C TYR A 780 -15.41 7.61 18.66
N LYS A 781 -14.31 6.95 19.05
CA LYS A 781 -14.25 5.48 19.18
C LYS A 781 -15.27 4.97 20.19
N ILE A 782 -15.42 5.63 21.35
CA ILE A 782 -16.41 5.28 22.38
C ILE A 782 -17.83 5.40 21.82
N LEU A 783 -18.16 6.54 21.23
CA LEU A 783 -19.47 6.79 20.63
C LEU A 783 -19.83 5.71 19.61
N LEU A 784 -18.89 5.39 18.71
CA LEU A 784 -19.10 4.44 17.64
C LEU A 784 -19.24 2.99 18.15
N SER A 785 -18.51 2.62 19.20
CA SER A 785 -18.66 1.32 19.87
C SER A 785 -20.04 1.19 20.53
N LEU A 786 -20.55 2.25 21.15
CA LEU A 786 -21.90 2.29 21.73
C LEU A 786 -22.98 2.21 20.65
N VAL A 787 -22.79 2.88 19.51
CA VAL A 787 -23.69 2.78 18.35
C VAL A 787 -23.70 1.35 17.81
N HIS A 788 -22.53 0.73 17.64
CA HIS A 788 -22.42 -0.65 17.19
C HIS A 788 -23.14 -1.62 18.14
N LEU A 789 -22.90 -1.48 19.44
CA LEU A 789 -23.60 -2.26 20.48
C LEU A 789 -25.13 -2.06 20.38
N GLY A 790 -25.59 -0.82 20.22
CA GLY A 790 -27.00 -0.49 20.03
C GLY A 790 -27.62 -1.15 18.79
N LEU A 791 -26.91 -1.17 17.66
CA LEU A 791 -27.35 -1.82 16.42
C LEU A 791 -27.44 -3.34 16.58
N VAL A 792 -26.46 -3.96 17.22
CA VAL A 792 -26.46 -5.41 17.48
C VAL A 792 -27.62 -5.79 18.41
N ILE A 793 -27.86 -5.02 19.47
CA ILE A 793 -28.99 -5.23 20.39
C ILE A 793 -30.33 -5.02 19.67
N ALA A 794 -30.46 -3.95 18.87
CA ALA A 794 -31.67 -3.66 18.10
C ALA A 794 -31.97 -4.78 17.10
N PHE A 795 -30.94 -5.29 16.42
CA PHE A 795 -31.06 -6.41 15.50
C PHE A 795 -31.49 -7.70 16.22
N GLN A 796 -30.88 -8.03 17.37
CA GLN A 796 -31.27 -9.19 18.18
C GLN A 796 -32.70 -9.07 18.72
N PHE A 797 -33.12 -7.87 19.13
CA PHE A 797 -34.47 -7.59 19.60
C PHE A 797 -35.50 -7.74 18.48
N PHE A 798 -35.20 -7.21 17.28
CA PHE A 798 -36.03 -7.36 16.08
C PHE A 798 -36.26 -8.85 15.75
N LEU A 799 -35.22 -9.68 15.83
CA LEU A 799 -35.31 -11.11 15.55
C LEU A 799 -36.14 -11.89 16.58
N LEU A 800 -36.12 -11.48 17.85
CA LEU A 800 -36.92 -12.11 18.90
C LEU A 800 -38.39 -11.72 18.81
N PHE A 801 -38.67 -10.46 18.46
CA PHE A 801 -40.03 -9.98 18.28
C PHE A 801 -40.72 -10.69 17.12
N ILE A 802 -40.00 -10.85 16.00
CA ILE A 802 -40.46 -11.64 14.84
C ILE A 802 -40.65 -13.13 15.18
N SER A 803 -39.92 -13.67 16.15
CA SER A 803 -40.09 -15.06 16.59
C SER A 803 -41.37 -15.30 17.42
N ARG A 804 -41.96 -14.24 17.99
CA ARG A 804 -43.14 -14.31 18.88
C ARG A 804 -44.46 -14.36 18.11
N ASP A 805 -44.52 -13.72 16.95
CA ASP A 805 -45.78 -13.51 16.22
C ASP A 805 -46.11 -14.67 15.27
N ARG A 806 -46.17 -15.88 15.82
CA ARG A 806 -46.44 -17.12 15.07
C ARG A 806 -47.93 -17.32 14.73
N ASP A 807 -48.82 -16.57 15.39
CA ASP A 807 -50.28 -16.81 15.32
C ASP A 807 -51.11 -15.62 14.80
N SER A 808 -50.54 -14.42 14.58
CA SER A 808 -51.31 -13.32 13.98
C SER A 808 -51.24 -13.34 12.46
N GLN A 809 -52.40 -13.23 11.81
CA GLN A 809 -52.49 -13.11 10.37
C GLN A 809 -51.77 -11.83 9.93
N TRP A 810 -50.87 -12.00 8.97
CA TRP A 810 -50.10 -10.98 8.27
C TRP A 810 -50.93 -9.75 7.88
N GLU A 811 -50.69 -8.59 8.49
CA GLU A 811 -50.81 -7.29 7.80
C GLU A 811 -50.25 -6.05 8.52
N GLU A 812 -49.96 -6.05 9.83
CA GLU A 812 -49.47 -4.84 10.51
C GLU A 812 -48.02 -4.93 10.99
N VAL A 813 -47.22 -3.92 10.62
CA VAL A 813 -45.87 -3.69 11.18
C VAL A 813 -46.05 -3.39 12.68
N PRO A 814 -45.23 -3.99 13.58
CA PRO A 814 -45.39 -3.76 15.02
C PRO A 814 -45.23 -2.28 15.36
N THR A 815 -46.17 -1.74 16.13
CA THR A 815 -46.04 -0.39 16.67
C THR A 815 -45.00 -0.40 17.81
N TRP A 816 -44.18 0.65 17.93
CA TRP A 816 -43.16 0.80 18.99
C TRP A 816 -43.70 0.56 20.42
N LYS A 817 -44.99 0.81 20.65
CA LYS A 817 -45.69 0.50 21.91
C LYS A 817 -45.69 -0.99 22.25
N GLN A 818 -45.87 -1.88 21.27
CA GLN A 818 -45.88 -3.32 21.51
C GLN A 818 -44.48 -3.85 21.83
N ALA A 819 -43.45 -3.33 21.16
CA ALA A 819 -42.04 -3.61 21.47
C ALA A 819 -41.68 -3.16 22.90
N TRP A 820 -42.09 -1.96 23.30
CA TRP A 820 -41.85 -1.41 24.64
C TRP A 820 -42.49 -2.25 25.76
N ASN A 821 -43.73 -2.69 25.58
CA ASN A 821 -44.42 -3.52 26.58
C ASN A 821 -43.75 -4.89 26.78
N VAL A 822 -43.18 -5.48 25.73
CA VAL A 822 -42.40 -6.73 25.82
C VAL A 822 -41.11 -6.54 26.62
N LEU A 823 -40.45 -5.39 26.43
CA LEU A 823 -39.25 -5.05 27.20
C LEU A 823 -39.57 -4.90 28.70
N LEU A 824 -40.68 -4.22 29.03
CA LEU A 824 -41.15 -4.05 30.41
C LEU A 824 -41.56 -5.38 31.08
N GLU A 825 -42.16 -6.29 30.32
CA GLU A 825 -42.53 -7.64 30.78
C GLU A 825 -41.28 -8.54 30.98
N LEU A 826 -40.24 -8.38 30.14
CA LEU A 826 -38.95 -9.08 30.27
C LEU A 826 -38.10 -8.58 31.44
N LEU A 827 -38.17 -7.29 31.76
CA LEU A 827 -37.50 -6.68 32.91
C LEU A 827 -38.25 -6.91 34.24
N GLY A 828 -39.41 -7.58 34.21
CA GLY A 828 -40.22 -7.85 35.40
C GLY A 828 -40.94 -6.63 35.98
N ILE A 829 -41.06 -5.55 35.21
CA ILE A 829 -41.62 -4.25 35.66
C ILE A 829 -43.14 -4.21 35.51
N GLN A 830 -43.72 -5.01 34.59
CA GLN A 830 -45.17 -5.11 34.40
C GLN A 830 -45.62 -6.58 34.40
N THR A 831 -46.30 -7.00 35.47
CA THR A 831 -47.05 -8.27 35.50
C THR A 831 -48.53 -7.97 35.37
N ASN A 832 -49.11 -8.21 34.20
CA ASN A 832 -50.57 -8.25 34.09
C ASN A 832 -51.07 -9.50 34.84
N ASN A 833 -51.81 -9.28 35.92
CA ASN A 833 -52.16 -10.28 36.94
C ASN A 833 -53.22 -11.32 36.55
N ASP A 834 -53.72 -11.33 35.31
CA ASP A 834 -54.97 -12.06 35.02
C ASP A 834 -54.85 -13.46 34.39
N ARG A 835 -53.64 -14.07 34.28
CA ARG A 835 -53.50 -15.52 34.02
C ARG A 835 -52.18 -16.10 34.60
N PRO A 836 -52.16 -16.59 35.85
CA PRO A 836 -50.91 -16.95 36.51
C PRO A 836 -50.31 -18.32 36.15
N ASN A 837 -50.88 -19.14 35.24
CA ASN A 837 -50.42 -20.53 35.05
C ASN A 837 -50.11 -21.01 33.62
N LEU A 838 -49.86 -20.13 32.64
CA LEU A 838 -49.43 -20.57 31.30
C LEU A 838 -48.14 -19.91 30.74
N LEU A 839 -47.52 -18.98 31.48
CA LEU A 839 -46.46 -18.10 30.96
C LEU A 839 -45.06 -18.39 31.52
N LEU A 840 -44.90 -19.42 32.34
CA LEU A 840 -43.60 -19.89 32.86
C LEU A 840 -43.10 -21.20 32.19
N LYS A 841 -43.62 -21.56 31.01
CA LYS A 841 -42.99 -22.62 30.22
C LYS A 841 -41.74 -22.02 29.60
N HIS A 842 -40.57 -22.45 30.10
CA HIS A 842 -39.23 -22.06 29.66
C HIS A 842 -39.18 -21.85 28.14
N HIS A 843 -39.26 -20.59 27.69
CA HIS A 843 -38.95 -20.26 26.31
C HIS A 843 -37.43 -20.04 26.24
N PRO A 844 -36.65 -20.99 25.68
CA PRO A 844 -35.19 -20.86 25.55
C PRO A 844 -34.75 -19.57 24.81
N ASN A 845 -35.66 -18.91 24.10
CA ASN A 845 -35.44 -17.65 23.40
C ASN A 845 -35.30 -16.44 24.36
N LYS A 846 -35.93 -16.44 25.54
CA LYS A 846 -35.82 -15.33 26.53
C LYS A 846 -34.47 -15.35 27.25
N SER A 847 -34.00 -16.54 27.63
CA SER A 847 -32.68 -16.73 28.24
C SER A 847 -31.56 -16.36 27.26
N LEU A 848 -31.69 -16.74 25.98
CA LEU A 848 -30.73 -16.38 24.95
C LEU A 848 -30.55 -14.86 24.80
N LEU A 849 -31.62 -14.07 24.84
CA LEU A 849 -31.51 -12.62 24.72
C LEU A 849 -30.67 -12.02 25.84
N ILE A 850 -30.96 -12.42 27.09
CA ILE A 850 -30.28 -11.89 28.28
C ILE A 850 -28.79 -12.26 28.23
N TRP A 851 -28.48 -13.52 27.92
CA TRP A 851 -27.09 -13.97 27.77
C TRP A 851 -26.38 -13.34 26.58
N SER A 852 -27.08 -13.11 25.47
CA SER A 852 -26.54 -12.45 24.27
C SER A 852 -26.24 -10.98 24.52
N VAL A 853 -27.11 -10.25 25.23
CA VAL A 853 -26.87 -8.85 25.60
C VAL A 853 -25.70 -8.75 26.58
N ALA A 854 -25.66 -9.61 27.60
CA ALA A 854 -24.53 -9.67 28.54
C ALA A 854 -23.20 -10.01 27.83
N TRP A 855 -23.24 -10.95 26.87
CA TRP A 855 -22.09 -11.31 26.02
C TRP A 855 -21.60 -10.13 25.18
N ASN A 856 -22.51 -9.38 24.55
CA ASN A 856 -22.15 -8.22 23.75
C ASN A 856 -21.55 -7.08 24.58
N ILE A 857 -22.08 -6.82 25.78
CA ILE A 857 -21.49 -5.86 26.72
C ILE A 857 -20.08 -6.31 27.13
N LEU A 858 -19.90 -7.61 27.44
CA LEU A 858 -18.60 -8.17 27.80
C LEU A 858 -17.60 -8.08 26.65
N LEU A 859 -18.01 -8.38 25.42
CA LEU A 859 -17.16 -8.28 24.22
C LEU A 859 -16.69 -6.86 23.98
N VAL A 860 -17.57 -5.87 24.13
CA VAL A 860 -17.18 -4.46 24.01
C VAL A 860 -16.21 -4.08 25.14
N ILE A 861 -16.48 -4.44 26.39
CA ILE A 861 -15.53 -4.14 27.49
C ILE A 861 -14.16 -4.78 27.24
N ASN A 862 -14.12 -6.04 26.81
CA ASN A 862 -12.86 -6.75 26.53
C ASN A 862 -12.15 -6.25 25.28
N SER A 863 -12.88 -5.88 24.21
CA SER A 863 -12.26 -5.28 23.03
C SER A 863 -11.57 -3.97 23.36
N TRP A 864 -12.07 -3.25 24.37
CA TRP A 864 -11.50 -2.00 24.86
C TRP A 864 -10.31 -2.19 25.82
N THR A 865 -10.28 -3.26 26.63
CA THR A 865 -9.19 -3.51 27.61
C THR A 865 -8.07 -4.41 27.11
N LEU A 866 -8.37 -5.40 26.26
CA LEU A 866 -7.38 -6.37 25.74
C LEU A 866 -6.88 -6.00 24.34
N VAL A 867 -7.58 -5.13 23.62
CA VAL A 867 -7.34 -4.85 22.20
C VAL A 867 -7.26 -3.33 21.92
N TYR A 868 -6.66 -2.59 22.86
CA TYR A 868 -6.46 -1.13 22.77
C TYR A 868 -5.62 -0.70 21.55
N GLY A 869 -4.78 -1.61 21.03
CA GLY A 869 -3.89 -1.36 19.90
C GLY A 869 -4.49 -1.56 18.51
N THR A 870 -5.59 -2.31 18.34
CA THR A 870 -6.08 -2.67 16.99
C THR A 870 -6.97 -1.61 16.37
N ASN A 871 -6.96 -1.53 15.04
CA ASN A 871 -7.91 -0.69 14.30
C ASN A 871 -9.39 -1.07 14.54
N PHE A 872 -10.28 -0.09 14.35
CA PHE A 872 -11.71 -0.23 14.60
C PHE A 872 -12.39 -1.26 13.68
N ALA A 873 -11.89 -1.47 12.45
CA ALA A 873 -12.45 -2.48 11.56
C ALA A 873 -12.21 -3.90 12.11
N THR A 874 -10.98 -4.22 12.53
CA THR A 874 -10.67 -5.52 13.16
C THR A 874 -11.51 -5.74 14.43
N GLN A 875 -11.78 -4.69 15.22
CA GLN A 875 -12.67 -4.78 16.39
C GLN A 875 -14.11 -5.17 16.01
N VAL A 876 -14.67 -4.54 14.96
CA VAL A 876 -16.00 -4.89 14.45
C VAL A 876 -16.03 -6.34 13.93
N LEU A 877 -14.98 -6.79 13.26
CA LEU A 877 -14.86 -8.18 12.80
C LEU A 877 -14.92 -9.16 13.97
N TYR A 878 -14.15 -8.93 15.03
CA TYR A 878 -14.15 -9.79 16.22
C TYR A 878 -15.53 -9.88 16.86
N ILE A 879 -16.23 -8.75 17.00
CA ILE A 879 -17.57 -8.73 17.58
C ILE A 879 -18.56 -9.51 16.70
N LEU A 880 -18.52 -9.34 15.37
CA LEU A 880 -19.38 -10.07 14.44
C LEU A 880 -19.12 -11.58 14.49
N LEU A 881 -17.84 -12.00 14.48
CA LEU A 881 -17.46 -13.41 14.54
C LEU A 881 -17.81 -14.05 15.89
N ALA A 882 -17.58 -13.36 17.01
CA ALA A 882 -17.93 -13.84 18.34
C ALA A 882 -19.45 -13.99 18.52
N ASN A 883 -20.24 -13.08 17.96
CA ASN A 883 -21.71 -13.20 17.94
C ASN A 883 -22.18 -14.37 17.06
N LEU A 884 -21.58 -14.54 15.88
CA LEU A 884 -21.87 -15.68 15.01
C LEU A 884 -21.55 -17.01 15.72
N ALA A 885 -20.39 -17.10 16.38
CA ALA A 885 -19.98 -18.28 17.14
C ALA A 885 -20.95 -18.60 18.29
N LEU A 886 -21.35 -17.59 19.08
CA LEU A 886 -22.36 -17.76 20.13
C LEU A 886 -23.68 -18.29 19.55
N TYR A 887 -24.12 -17.75 18.41
CA TYR A 887 -25.36 -18.18 17.77
C TYR A 887 -25.28 -19.60 17.21
N VAL A 888 -24.13 -20.01 16.65
CA VAL A 888 -23.86 -21.40 16.24
C VAL A 888 -23.94 -22.33 17.44
N VAL A 889 -23.29 -21.97 18.56
CA VAL A 889 -23.33 -22.77 19.81
C VAL A 889 -24.75 -22.90 20.33
N TYR A 890 -25.49 -21.79 20.42
CA TYR A 890 -26.90 -21.81 20.83
C TYR A 890 -27.74 -22.72 19.93
N TYR A 891 -27.58 -22.59 18.62
CA TYR A 891 -28.29 -23.42 17.65
C TYR A 891 -27.97 -24.92 17.81
N CYS A 892 -26.72 -25.27 18.09
CA CYS A 892 -26.30 -26.64 18.41
C CYS A 892 -26.91 -27.14 19.73
N ILE A 893 -26.91 -26.34 20.79
CA ILE A 893 -27.55 -26.67 22.08
C ILE A 893 -29.04 -26.91 21.88
N MET A 894 -29.72 -26.06 21.11
CA MET A 894 -31.15 -26.20 20.83
C MET A 894 -31.48 -27.49 20.09
N LYS A 895 -30.60 -27.98 19.20
CA LYS A 895 -30.74 -29.30 18.59
C LYS A 895 -30.66 -30.44 19.62
N VAL A 896 -29.77 -30.31 20.59
CA VAL A 896 -29.62 -31.30 21.66
C VAL A 896 -30.85 -31.31 22.57
N ILE A 897 -31.31 -30.14 23.01
CA ILE A 897 -32.47 -30.00 23.91
C ILE A 897 -33.76 -30.57 23.29
N HIS A 898 -33.99 -30.36 21.99
CA HIS A 898 -35.22 -30.82 21.32
C HIS A 898 -35.17 -32.29 20.89
N GLY A 899 -34.22 -33.09 21.40
CA GLY A 899 -34.15 -34.51 21.11
C GLY A 899 -33.80 -34.85 19.66
N GLU A 900 -33.43 -33.86 18.83
CA GLU A 900 -32.95 -34.08 17.46
C GLU A 900 -31.61 -34.85 17.42
N PHE A 901 -31.06 -35.12 18.61
CA PHE A 901 -29.84 -35.87 18.86
C PHE A 901 -30.06 -37.37 19.13
N GLU A 902 -31.26 -37.83 19.53
CA GLU A 902 -31.49 -39.23 19.96
C GLU A 902 -31.26 -40.27 18.85
N GLY A 903 -31.30 -39.87 17.57
CA GLY A 903 -30.91 -40.73 16.45
C GLY A 903 -29.41 -41.07 16.39
N PHE A 904 -28.56 -40.45 17.21
CA PHE A 904 -27.10 -40.64 17.23
C PHE A 904 -26.71 -42.05 17.72
N PHE A 905 -27.29 -42.49 18.85
CA PHE A 905 -26.98 -43.80 19.44
C PHE A 905 -27.77 -44.96 18.80
N SER A 906 -28.95 -44.70 18.22
CA SER A 906 -29.84 -45.74 17.67
C SER A 906 -29.50 -46.20 16.23
N HIS A 907 -28.78 -45.39 15.44
CA HIS A 907 -28.55 -45.66 14.01
C HIS A 907 -27.07 -45.63 13.55
N GLY A 908 -26.12 -45.43 14.47
CA GLY A 908 -24.67 -45.52 14.21
C GLY A 908 -24.17 -44.63 13.06
N ILE A 909 -23.12 -45.07 12.36
CA ILE A 909 -22.44 -44.36 11.25
C ILE A 909 -23.38 -43.93 10.10
N ARG A 910 -24.59 -44.50 10.02
CA ARG A 910 -25.55 -44.23 8.95
C ARG A 910 -26.41 -42.96 9.18
N ASN A 911 -26.23 -42.20 10.27
CA ASN A 911 -27.05 -41.00 10.51
C ASN A 911 -26.46 -39.75 9.81
N PRO A 912 -27.20 -39.02 8.94
CA PRO A 912 -26.73 -37.79 8.30
C PRO A 912 -26.29 -36.68 9.28
N THR A 913 -26.74 -36.72 10.54
CA THR A 913 -26.28 -35.80 11.59
C THR A 913 -24.85 -36.08 12.05
N LEU A 914 -24.37 -37.34 11.99
CA LEU A 914 -22.99 -37.69 12.32
C LEU A 914 -22.00 -37.05 11.34
N GLY A 915 -22.34 -36.99 10.05
CA GLY A 915 -21.55 -36.28 9.05
C GLY A 915 -21.29 -34.83 9.44
N CYS A 916 -22.34 -34.08 9.80
CA CYS A 916 -22.21 -32.69 10.22
C CYS A 916 -21.30 -32.50 11.45
N TRP A 917 -21.30 -33.44 12.40
CA TRP A 917 -20.42 -33.40 13.58
C TRP A 917 -18.97 -33.73 13.26
N ILE A 918 -18.73 -34.70 12.36
CA ILE A 918 -17.38 -35.01 11.86
C ILE A 918 -16.82 -33.77 11.15
N TYR A 919 -17.60 -33.16 10.25
CA TYR A 919 -17.18 -31.91 9.60
C TYR A 919 -17.00 -30.76 10.59
N GLY A 920 -17.83 -30.64 11.63
CA GLY A 920 -17.66 -29.65 12.69
C GLY A 920 -16.38 -29.86 13.51
N PHE A 921 -16.05 -31.10 13.86
CA PHE A 921 -14.82 -31.43 14.59
C PHE A 921 -13.58 -31.18 13.74
N ILE A 922 -13.59 -31.64 12.48
CA ILE A 922 -12.51 -31.34 11.54
C ILE A 922 -12.41 -29.82 11.38
N SER A 923 -13.54 -29.10 11.28
CA SER A 923 -13.56 -27.63 11.20
C SER A 923 -12.81 -26.99 12.36
N LEU A 924 -13.05 -27.43 13.60
CA LEU A 924 -12.36 -26.93 14.79
C LEU A 924 -10.85 -27.26 14.78
N LEU A 925 -10.47 -28.43 14.28
CA LEU A 925 -9.06 -28.87 14.21
C LEU A 925 -8.19 -27.93 13.37
N PHE A 926 -8.73 -27.36 12.29
CA PHE A 926 -8.00 -26.40 11.45
C PHE A 926 -8.29 -24.94 11.82
N TRP A 927 -9.47 -24.63 12.38
CA TRP A 927 -9.78 -23.26 12.83
C TRP A 927 -8.91 -22.81 14.00
N ILE A 928 -8.60 -23.69 14.96
CA ILE A 928 -7.81 -23.32 16.14
C ILE A 928 -6.37 -22.91 15.76
N PRO A 929 -5.61 -23.71 14.98
CA PRO A 929 -4.30 -23.29 14.47
C PRO A 929 -4.40 -22.05 13.58
N GLY A 930 -5.44 -21.95 12.73
CA GLY A 930 -5.66 -20.78 11.88
C GLY A 930 -5.80 -19.48 12.70
N LEU A 931 -6.55 -19.52 13.80
CA LEU A 931 -6.71 -18.37 14.70
C LEU A 931 -5.39 -17.98 15.39
N TYR A 932 -4.55 -18.96 15.74
CA TYR A 932 -3.23 -18.69 16.29
C TYR A 932 -2.36 -17.91 15.29
N PHE A 933 -2.30 -18.33 14.03
CA PHE A 933 -1.54 -17.63 13.00
C PHE A 933 -2.13 -16.24 12.67
N PHE A 934 -3.46 -16.11 12.65
CA PHE A 934 -4.13 -14.82 12.45
C PHE A 934 -3.77 -13.78 13.52
N MET A 935 -3.55 -14.21 14.77
CA MET A 935 -3.21 -13.33 15.88
C MET A 935 -1.73 -12.93 15.95
N ASN A 936 -0.87 -13.51 15.09
CA ASN A 936 0.57 -13.24 15.07
C ASN A 936 0.99 -12.73 13.66
N PRO A 937 0.58 -11.50 13.28
CA PRO A 937 0.94 -10.92 11.99
C PRO A 937 2.44 -10.57 11.94
N LEU A 938 3.08 -10.80 10.79
CA LEU A 938 4.50 -10.52 10.54
C LEU A 938 4.72 -9.19 9.77
N SER A 939 3.64 -8.47 9.46
CA SER A 939 3.65 -7.12 8.91
C SER A 939 2.36 -6.38 9.30
N THR A 940 2.42 -5.06 9.46
CA THR A 940 1.23 -4.24 9.76
C THR A 940 1.39 -2.79 9.32
N TRP A 941 0.37 -2.26 8.65
CA TRP A 941 0.28 -0.84 8.27
C TRP A 941 -0.10 0.07 9.45
N GLU A 942 -0.47 -0.48 10.62
CA GLU A 942 -0.80 0.30 11.81
C GLU A 942 0.44 0.95 12.47
N LEU A 943 1.61 0.42 12.16
CA LEU A 943 2.93 0.93 12.55
C LEU A 943 3.53 1.79 11.44
N SER A 944 4.64 2.48 11.72
CA SER A 944 5.43 3.10 10.66
C SER A 944 6.10 2.01 9.80
N PRO A 945 6.50 2.31 8.55
CA PRO A 945 7.17 1.34 7.68
C PRO A 945 8.39 0.69 8.35
N ALA A 946 9.24 1.49 8.98
CA ALA A 946 10.42 1.01 9.71
C ALA A 946 10.05 0.09 10.88
N SER A 947 9.06 0.44 11.70
CA SER A 947 8.61 -0.40 12.82
C SER A 947 7.91 -1.68 12.37
N SER A 948 7.20 -1.66 11.24
CA SER A 948 6.58 -2.87 10.67
C SER A 948 7.64 -3.89 10.21
N ARG A 949 8.85 -3.46 9.87
CA ARG A 949 9.94 -4.36 9.44
C ARG A 949 10.59 -5.09 10.61
N GLU A 950 10.49 -4.55 11.81
CA GLU A 950 11.07 -5.15 13.02
C GLU A 950 10.42 -6.49 13.37
N ILE A 951 9.14 -6.66 13.00
CA ILE A 951 8.37 -7.89 13.20
C ILE A 951 8.42 -8.83 11.98
N ASN A 952 9.15 -8.48 10.91
CA ASN A 952 9.32 -9.36 9.77
C ASN A 952 10.10 -10.61 10.18
N GLU A 953 9.68 -11.76 9.67
CA GLU A 953 10.35 -13.04 9.88
C GLU A 953 10.53 -13.77 8.54
N SER A 954 11.56 -14.61 8.47
CA SER A 954 11.77 -15.49 7.32
C SER A 954 10.63 -16.50 7.16
N CYS A 955 10.39 -16.97 5.94
CA CYS A 955 9.36 -17.98 5.66
C CYS A 955 9.50 -19.24 6.51
N ASN A 956 8.42 -19.65 7.17
CA ASN A 956 8.39 -20.76 8.13
C ASN A 956 8.16 -22.12 7.46
N LEU A 957 7.35 -22.19 6.39
CA LEU A 957 6.96 -23.43 5.74
C LEU A 957 7.43 -23.48 4.28
N LEU A 958 8.16 -24.55 3.91
CA LEU A 958 8.74 -24.77 2.57
C LEU A 958 9.62 -23.61 2.05
N HIS A 959 10.10 -22.74 2.95
CA HIS A 959 10.75 -21.46 2.63
C HIS A 959 9.91 -20.54 1.73
N PHE A 960 8.59 -20.75 1.66
CA PHE A 960 7.67 -20.04 0.75
C PHE A 960 6.47 -19.42 1.47
N TYR A 961 6.01 -20.03 2.57
CA TYR A 961 4.82 -19.60 3.29
C TYR A 961 5.16 -19.09 4.69
N ASP A 962 4.53 -17.99 5.08
CA ASP A 962 4.63 -17.38 6.40
C ASP A 962 3.38 -17.64 7.26
N ASN A 963 3.26 -16.97 8.41
CA ASN A 963 2.11 -17.11 9.30
C ASN A 963 0.78 -16.69 8.63
N HIS A 964 0.78 -15.60 7.84
CA HIS A 964 -0.42 -15.16 7.12
C HIS A 964 -0.89 -16.25 6.15
N ASP A 965 0.03 -16.82 5.37
CA ASP A 965 -0.29 -17.87 4.41
C ASP A 965 -0.82 -19.13 5.08
N MET A 966 -0.22 -19.51 6.22
CA MET A 966 -0.66 -20.65 7.01
C MET A 966 -2.09 -20.45 7.54
N TYR A 967 -2.43 -19.25 8.01
CA TYR A 967 -3.81 -18.90 8.37
C TYR A 967 -4.77 -19.10 7.20
N VAL A 968 -4.44 -18.57 6.02
CA VAL A 968 -5.27 -18.68 4.81
C VAL A 968 -5.49 -20.14 4.42
N HIS A 969 -4.41 -20.93 4.35
CA HIS A 969 -4.50 -22.35 4.01
C HIS A 969 -5.32 -23.15 5.03
N ALA A 970 -5.18 -22.86 6.33
CA ALA A 970 -5.94 -23.54 7.38
C ALA A 970 -7.45 -23.20 7.32
N TYR A 971 -7.80 -21.95 7.01
CA TYR A 971 -9.19 -21.48 6.98
C TYR A 971 -9.98 -22.03 5.78
N VAL A 972 -9.31 -22.12 4.63
CA VAL A 972 -9.91 -22.58 3.36
C VAL A 972 -10.32 -24.04 3.40
N GLN A 973 -9.56 -24.91 4.08
CA GLN A 973 -9.72 -26.37 3.97
C GLN A 973 -11.10 -26.87 4.45
N LEU A 974 -11.91 -26.03 5.10
CA LEU A 974 -13.19 -26.41 5.72
C LEU A 974 -14.38 -25.51 5.41
N SER A 975 -14.26 -24.59 4.44
CA SER A 975 -15.40 -23.74 4.03
C SER A 975 -16.48 -24.50 3.24
N CYS A 976 -16.49 -25.83 3.25
CA CYS A 976 -17.51 -26.65 2.60
C CYS A 976 -18.61 -27.03 3.61
N PRO A 977 -19.75 -26.32 3.68
CA PRO A 977 -20.87 -26.79 4.47
C PRO A 977 -21.42 -28.02 3.78
N THR A 978 -21.21 -29.18 4.39
CA THR A 978 -22.11 -30.30 4.14
C THR A 978 -23.47 -29.90 4.65
N SER A 979 -24.32 -29.49 3.71
CA SER A 979 -25.75 -29.34 3.91
C SER A 979 -26.41 -30.71 4.09
N SER A 980 -25.96 -31.52 5.05
CA SER A 980 -26.72 -32.71 5.47
C SER A 980 -27.86 -32.27 6.39
N TYR A 981 -28.75 -31.43 5.86
CA TYR A 981 -30.00 -31.10 6.50
C TYR A 981 -31.05 -32.09 6.04
N ARG A 982 -31.36 -33.04 6.92
CA ARG A 982 -32.55 -33.86 6.81
C ARG A 982 -33.76 -32.96 7.09
N ARG A 983 -34.79 -33.01 6.23
CA ARG A 983 -36.15 -32.66 6.66
C ARG A 983 -36.52 -33.64 7.76
N HIS A 984 -36.39 -33.24 9.02
CA HIS A 984 -37.07 -33.93 10.08
C HIS A 984 -38.52 -33.47 10.04
N THR A 985 -39.37 -34.31 9.44
CA THR A 985 -40.77 -34.37 9.83
C THR A 985 -40.79 -34.48 11.34
N SER A 986 -41.39 -33.51 12.01
CA SER A 986 -41.73 -33.59 13.43
C SER A 986 -42.47 -34.90 13.66
N MET A 987 -41.80 -35.88 14.25
CA MET A 987 -42.51 -36.86 15.06
C MET A 987 -42.94 -36.06 16.28
N THR A 988 -44.21 -35.64 16.24
CA THR A 988 -44.94 -35.14 17.40
C THR A 988 -44.80 -36.17 18.52
N SER A 989 -44.21 -35.77 19.64
CA SER A 989 -44.58 -36.29 20.95
C SER A 989 -45.77 -35.48 21.46
#